data_AF-A0A081XQ38-F1
#
_entry.id   AF-A0A081XQ38-F1
#
_cell.length_a   1.000
_cell.length_b   1.000
_cell.length_c   1.000
_cell.angle_alpha   90.00
_cell.angle_beta   90.00
_cell.angle_gamma   90.00
#
_symmetry.space_group_name_H-M   'P 1'
#
loop_
_entity.id
_entity.type
_entity.pdbx_description
1 polymer ?
#
loop_
_entity_poly.entity_id
_entity_poly.type
_entity_poly.pdbx_seq_one_letter_code
_entity_poly.pdbx_strand_id
1 'polypeptide(L)'
;MPDPTSRRRFRAGIRRHRSPLPRLPGRTACAKALVAAVLAGACAAQAVAALAPHVPLLLAATALALVVEGGLYRWQRGVLTVFAKAHADITVRHVLRDLLLVVGLLRLGEQDRETRYAAIAAGLLAFYALHCAIQAVSVLVRRTRTLPVVTRNIDASALRLSPAPPALLRRPGHRLLVFGLPATAGLAATAATGGTRWAAAGVALSLALALAGLVALSLRLLPGRRPADEQEVLDWFDAWLADYRPTVGLYFSGGVSSAYQAGMWLEPLAGLDARPVIILRERFMVSKIAATDIPIVCLPRVPTLMRLEHSTLQVLLHPSNSGKTSQVLRIPTIKHAFVNHGESDKLSSCNPYAKAYDEVWVAGPAARERYALAEVGVEDKDVVEIGRPQLDAVRPYAGPPAGRRTTVLYAPTWEGWDGNPGNTSVIAAGENLVRALLADPGVRLLYKPHPLTGTVDPRAGAVDRRIRDLIEAANRSRPAPSTELARLTAQLNRLTADGFRPAADQAERMLAHSAPEPGRAEAVARVTAAWEEAYWASPAEGEHRVVDDARPSLYSCFNVSDLLISDVSSVITDFLASGKPYAVTNTSGLTEEAFRAAFPTVAAATVLTPDATGVPALLESVRHPEKDQLADSRAALKLRLLGPAEPPSQDRFAAAVRALCAAAQGHRGRTADRQEAELPGQRRQYAARVTAPTAGPPTGAAPRN
;
A
#
# COMPACT_ATOMS: atom_id res chain seq x y z
N MET A 1 43.86 27.48 -29.69
CA MET A 1 44.80 26.64 -28.93
C MET A 1 44.32 26.55 -27.48
N PRO A 2 44.44 25.37 -26.84
CA PRO A 2 43.71 24.93 -25.63
C PRO A 2 44.49 25.23 -24.33
N ASP A 3 44.01 25.10 -23.09
CA ASP A 3 43.37 23.94 -22.42
C ASP A 3 42.77 24.38 -21.02
N PRO A 4 42.43 23.52 -20.03
CA PRO A 4 41.07 23.22 -19.59
C PRO A 4 40.82 23.52 -18.08
N THR A 5 39.59 23.34 -17.56
CA THR A 5 39.30 22.61 -16.29
C THR A 5 37.85 22.71 -15.81
N SER A 6 37.40 21.60 -15.22
CA SER A 6 36.20 21.41 -14.38
C SER A 6 34.84 21.12 -15.05
N ARG A 7 34.78 19.95 -15.73
CA ARG A 7 33.53 19.18 -15.84
C ARG A 7 33.17 18.58 -14.47
N ARG A 8 32.27 19.20 -13.71
CA ARG A 8 31.44 18.50 -12.71
C ARG A 8 30.03 18.29 -13.28
N ARG A 9 29.83 17.17 -13.99
CA ARG A 9 28.50 16.69 -14.36
C ARG A 9 27.80 16.14 -13.12
N PHE A 10 26.94 16.94 -12.48
CA PHE A 10 25.88 16.41 -11.63
C PHE A 10 24.85 15.70 -12.51
N ARG A 11 24.98 14.38 -12.65
CA ARG A 11 23.88 13.54 -13.15
C ARG A 11 22.86 13.37 -12.03
N ALA A 12 21.89 14.28 -11.95
CA ALA A 12 20.65 14.04 -11.22
C ALA A 12 19.90 12.89 -11.94
N GLY A 13 19.95 11.70 -11.35
CA GLY A 13 19.26 10.52 -11.85
C GLY A 13 17.75 10.66 -11.68
N ILE A 14 17.09 11.29 -12.65
CA ILE A 14 15.66 11.13 -12.88
C ILE A 14 15.46 9.64 -13.21
N ARG A 15 14.92 8.87 -12.26
CA ARG A 15 14.42 7.53 -12.52
C ARG A 15 13.24 7.66 -13.48
N ARG A 16 13.51 7.63 -14.79
CA ARG A 16 12.50 7.27 -15.77
C ARG A 16 11.99 5.87 -15.41
N HIS A 17 10.75 5.78 -14.95
CA HIS A 17 10.01 4.54 -15.03
C HIS A 17 9.91 4.20 -16.51
N ARG A 18 10.82 3.35 -17.01
CA ARG A 18 10.64 2.71 -18.30
C ARG A 18 9.42 1.81 -18.16
N SER A 19 8.36 2.15 -18.88
CA SER A 19 7.21 1.29 -19.13
C SER A 19 7.72 -0.10 -19.52
N PRO A 20 7.25 -1.19 -18.89
CA PRO A 20 7.62 -2.52 -19.35
C PRO A 20 7.00 -2.70 -20.74
N LEU A 21 7.84 -2.73 -21.78
CA LEU A 21 7.46 -3.26 -23.09
C LEU A 21 6.73 -4.61 -22.87
N PRO A 22 5.67 -4.92 -23.64
CA PRO A 22 4.98 -6.19 -23.54
C PRO A 22 6.00 -7.31 -23.75
N ARG A 23 6.27 -8.05 -22.69
CA ARG A 23 7.14 -9.23 -22.75
C ARG A 23 6.34 -10.32 -23.45
N LEU A 24 6.69 -10.61 -24.70
CA LEU A 24 6.30 -11.84 -25.38
C LEU A 24 6.54 -13.01 -24.41
N PRO A 25 5.51 -13.80 -24.04
CA PRO A 25 5.62 -14.84 -23.00
C PRO A 25 6.79 -15.81 -23.23
N GLY A 26 7.10 -16.11 -24.50
CA GLY A 26 8.20 -17.01 -24.88
C GLY A 26 9.61 -16.45 -24.70
N ARG A 27 9.85 -15.14 -24.92
CA ARG A 27 11.21 -14.56 -24.86
C ARG A 27 11.81 -14.59 -23.46
N THR A 28 10.97 -14.44 -22.43
CA THR A 28 11.44 -14.50 -21.05
C THR A 28 11.68 -15.92 -20.58
N ALA A 29 10.92 -16.91 -21.05
CA ALA A 29 11.16 -18.31 -20.74
C ALA A 29 12.49 -18.80 -21.34
N CYS A 30 12.74 -18.51 -22.63
CA CYS A 30 14.00 -18.83 -23.29
C CYS A 30 15.21 -18.16 -22.62
N ALA A 31 15.10 -16.87 -22.27
CA ALA A 31 16.17 -16.17 -21.57
C ALA A 31 16.47 -16.77 -20.18
N LYS A 32 15.44 -17.23 -19.45
CA LYS A 32 15.62 -17.90 -18.14
C LYS A 32 16.25 -19.29 -18.31
N ALA A 33 15.81 -20.07 -19.31
CA ALA A 33 16.35 -21.39 -19.61
C ALA A 33 17.82 -21.31 -20.03
N LEU A 34 18.17 -20.32 -20.87
CA LEU A 34 19.55 -20.08 -21.29
C LEU A 34 20.46 -19.78 -20.10
N VAL A 35 20.04 -18.91 -19.18
CA VAL A 35 20.84 -18.58 -17.99
C VAL A 35 21.05 -19.81 -17.10
N ALA A 36 20.02 -20.65 -16.95
CA ALA A 36 20.14 -21.89 -16.20
C ALA A 36 21.09 -22.89 -16.88
N ALA A 37 20.99 -23.04 -18.20
CA ALA A 37 21.86 -23.90 -18.99
C ALA A 37 23.34 -23.44 -18.93
N VAL A 38 23.59 -22.13 -19.05
CA VAL A 38 24.95 -21.58 -18.93
C VAL A 38 25.54 -21.83 -17.54
N LEU A 39 24.75 -21.65 -16.47
CA LEU A 39 25.23 -21.92 -15.11
C LEU A 39 25.52 -23.41 -14.89
N ALA A 40 24.63 -24.30 -15.35
CA ALA A 40 24.84 -25.75 -15.28
C ALA A 40 26.06 -26.18 -16.10
N GLY A 41 26.22 -25.65 -17.31
CA GLY A 41 27.37 -25.89 -18.18
C GLY A 41 28.68 -25.40 -17.56
N ALA A 42 28.68 -24.22 -16.91
CA ALA A 42 29.83 -23.73 -16.16
C ALA A 42 30.21 -24.66 -15.01
N CYS A 43 29.23 -25.13 -14.21
CA CYS A 43 29.48 -26.11 -13.15
C CYS A 43 30.02 -27.44 -13.70
N ALA A 44 29.48 -27.94 -14.80
CA ALA A 44 29.96 -29.17 -15.44
C ALA A 44 31.39 -29.02 -15.96
N ALA A 45 31.68 -27.93 -16.69
CA ALA A 45 33.03 -27.62 -17.16
C ALA A 45 34.04 -27.49 -16.00
N GLN A 46 33.61 -26.88 -14.89
CA GLN A 46 34.41 -26.77 -13.67
C GLN A 46 34.69 -28.16 -13.06
N ALA A 47 33.70 -29.04 -13.03
CA ALA A 47 33.87 -30.41 -12.54
C ALA A 47 34.82 -31.23 -13.43
N VAL A 48 34.67 -31.14 -14.75
CA VAL A 48 35.60 -31.79 -15.70
C VAL A 48 37.02 -31.26 -15.49
N ALA A 49 37.21 -29.95 -15.39
CA ALA A 49 38.53 -29.35 -15.18
C ALA A 49 39.17 -29.68 -13.82
N ALA A 50 38.35 -30.00 -12.81
CA ALA A 50 38.82 -30.43 -11.49
C ALA A 50 39.21 -31.92 -11.48
N LEU A 51 38.47 -32.77 -12.20
CA LEU A 51 38.73 -34.21 -12.31
C LEU A 51 39.86 -34.54 -13.29
N ALA A 52 39.90 -33.84 -14.42
CA ALA A 52 40.97 -33.83 -15.40
C ALA A 52 41.70 -32.48 -15.30
N PRO A 53 42.80 -32.39 -14.51
CA PRO A 53 43.36 -31.11 -14.06
C PRO A 53 43.73 -30.17 -15.21
N HIS A 54 42.88 -29.16 -15.46
CA HIS A 54 43.07 -28.18 -16.54
C HIS A 54 42.82 -26.76 -16.02
N VAL A 55 43.89 -26.10 -15.53
CA VAL A 55 43.81 -24.80 -14.84
C VAL A 55 43.07 -23.71 -15.63
N PRO A 56 43.36 -23.43 -16.92
CA PRO A 56 42.63 -22.41 -17.67
C PRO A 56 41.11 -22.63 -17.71
N LEU A 57 40.67 -23.89 -17.92
CA LEU A 57 39.25 -24.25 -17.98
C LEU A 57 38.59 -24.10 -16.61
N LEU A 58 39.27 -24.52 -15.54
CA LEU A 58 38.80 -24.38 -14.16
C LEU A 58 38.56 -22.91 -13.80
N LEU A 59 39.50 -22.02 -14.15
CA LEU A 59 39.41 -20.59 -13.90
C LEU A 59 38.32 -19.92 -14.74
N ALA A 60 38.26 -20.23 -16.04
CA ALA A 60 37.25 -19.69 -16.95
C ALA A 60 35.83 -20.10 -16.54
N ALA A 61 35.63 -21.38 -16.18
CA ALA A 61 34.34 -21.88 -15.71
C ALA A 61 33.91 -21.23 -14.38
N THR A 62 34.85 -21.06 -13.44
CA THR A 62 34.62 -20.37 -12.16
C THR A 62 34.23 -18.90 -12.37
N ALA A 63 34.95 -18.19 -13.23
CA ALA A 63 34.67 -16.79 -13.55
C ALA A 63 33.30 -16.63 -14.24
N LEU A 64 32.99 -17.51 -15.20
CA LEU A 64 31.70 -17.52 -15.87
C LEU A 64 30.55 -17.76 -14.88
N ALA A 65 30.69 -18.75 -13.98
CA ALA A 65 29.70 -19.01 -12.94
C ALA A 65 29.45 -17.78 -12.05
N LEU A 66 30.52 -17.10 -11.59
CA LEU A 66 30.40 -15.88 -10.77
C LEU A 66 29.72 -14.72 -11.51
N VAL A 67 30.06 -14.50 -12.78
CA VAL A 67 29.44 -13.44 -13.60
C VAL A 67 27.94 -13.71 -13.79
N VAL A 68 27.58 -14.96 -14.09
CA VAL A 68 26.19 -15.38 -14.26
C VAL A 68 25.41 -15.26 -12.94
N GLU A 69 25.98 -15.68 -11.81
CA GLU A 69 25.37 -15.50 -10.49
C GLU A 69 25.18 -14.02 -10.11
N GLY A 70 26.16 -13.16 -10.38
CA GLY A 70 26.04 -11.72 -10.19
C GLY A 70 24.94 -11.10 -11.05
N GLY A 71 24.83 -11.52 -12.32
CA GLY A 71 23.76 -11.13 -13.24
C GLY A 71 22.37 -11.58 -12.77
N LEU A 72 22.26 -12.81 -12.26
CA LEU A 72 21.01 -13.37 -11.71
C LEU A 72 20.47 -12.52 -10.54
N TYR A 73 21.33 -12.20 -9.57
CA TYR A 73 20.94 -11.41 -8.40
C TYR A 73 20.60 -9.95 -8.73
N ARG A 74 21.18 -9.39 -9.80
CA ARG A 74 20.93 -8.01 -10.22
C ARG A 74 19.73 -7.87 -11.15
N TRP A 75 19.50 -8.81 -12.06
CA TRP A 75 18.56 -8.66 -13.17
C TRP A 75 17.43 -9.71 -13.23
N GLN A 76 17.60 -10.91 -12.67
CA GLN A 76 16.65 -12.02 -12.84
C GLN A 76 16.26 -12.71 -11.52
N ARG A 77 15.71 -11.94 -10.57
CA ARG A 77 15.31 -12.45 -9.24
C ARG A 77 14.30 -13.60 -9.26
N GLY A 78 13.45 -13.69 -10.28
CA GLY A 78 12.44 -14.76 -10.42
C GLY A 78 12.99 -16.13 -10.87
N VAL A 79 14.25 -16.21 -11.30
CA VAL A 79 14.90 -17.51 -11.61
C VAL A 79 15.45 -18.15 -10.33
N LEU A 80 15.82 -17.35 -9.33
CA LEU A 80 16.32 -17.83 -8.04
C LEU A 80 15.31 -18.74 -7.32
N THR A 81 14.01 -18.49 -7.49
CA THR A 81 12.95 -19.34 -6.94
C THR A 81 12.86 -20.70 -7.62
N VAL A 82 13.22 -20.82 -8.90
CA VAL A 82 13.26 -22.10 -9.62
C VAL A 82 14.43 -22.94 -9.10
N PHE A 83 15.61 -22.33 -8.96
CA PHE A 83 16.77 -23.00 -8.38
C PHE A 83 16.55 -23.43 -6.94
N ALA A 84 15.89 -22.61 -6.12
CA ALA A 84 15.53 -22.97 -4.75
C ALA A 84 14.59 -24.19 -4.70
N LYS A 85 13.62 -24.30 -5.63
CA LYS A 85 12.74 -25.48 -5.73
C LYS A 85 13.48 -26.74 -6.15
N ALA A 86 14.55 -26.61 -6.93
CA ALA A 86 15.42 -27.71 -7.33
C ALA A 86 16.52 -28.03 -6.29
N HIS A 87 16.44 -27.47 -5.08
CA HIS A 87 17.46 -27.57 -4.02
C HIS A 87 18.87 -27.09 -4.42
N ALA A 88 19.03 -26.49 -5.59
CA ALA A 88 20.27 -25.89 -6.07
C ALA A 88 20.31 -24.42 -5.66
N ASP A 89 20.07 -24.11 -4.39
CA ASP A 89 20.12 -22.74 -3.90
C ASP A 89 21.55 -22.17 -3.96
N ILE A 90 21.69 -20.90 -3.66
CA ILE A 90 22.99 -20.24 -3.74
C ILE A 90 24.04 -20.85 -2.80
N THR A 91 23.64 -21.33 -1.64
CA THR A 91 24.56 -21.97 -0.69
C THR A 91 25.12 -23.23 -1.30
N VAL A 92 24.25 -24.09 -1.85
CA VAL A 92 24.65 -25.34 -2.51
C VAL A 92 25.60 -25.07 -3.68
N ARG A 93 25.26 -24.11 -4.54
CA ARG A 93 26.10 -23.79 -5.72
C ARG A 93 27.46 -23.20 -5.33
N HIS A 94 27.51 -22.36 -4.31
CA HIS A 94 28.76 -21.76 -3.82
C HIS A 94 29.67 -22.82 -3.18
N VAL A 95 29.09 -23.69 -2.34
CA VAL A 95 29.80 -24.85 -1.75
C VAL A 95 30.35 -25.76 -2.83
N LEU A 96 29.54 -26.11 -3.82
CA LEU A 96 29.97 -26.96 -4.94
C LEU A 96 31.14 -26.32 -5.69
N ARG A 97 31.07 -25.02 -6.00
CA ARG A 97 32.14 -24.30 -6.69
C ARG A 97 33.45 -24.31 -5.90
N ASP A 98 33.40 -23.97 -4.62
CA ASP A 98 34.61 -23.95 -3.78
C ASP A 98 35.18 -25.36 -3.59
N LEU A 99 34.32 -26.39 -3.45
CA LEU A 99 34.74 -27.79 -3.39
C LEU A 99 35.45 -28.22 -4.66
N LEU A 100 34.90 -27.92 -5.84
CA LEU A 100 35.53 -28.25 -7.12
C LEU A 100 36.88 -27.55 -7.31
N LEU A 101 37.03 -26.31 -6.81
CA LEU A 101 38.33 -25.62 -6.79
C LEU A 101 39.33 -26.33 -5.88
N VAL A 102 38.92 -26.75 -4.67
CA VAL A 102 39.79 -27.50 -3.75
C VAL A 102 40.18 -28.86 -4.34
N VAL A 103 39.24 -29.58 -4.95
CA VAL A 103 39.52 -30.87 -5.63
C VAL A 103 40.51 -30.68 -6.77
N GLY A 104 40.32 -29.67 -7.61
CA GLY A 104 41.27 -29.34 -8.68
C GLY A 104 42.66 -29.03 -8.15
N LEU A 105 42.76 -28.26 -7.06
CA LEU A 105 44.03 -27.93 -6.41
C LEU A 105 44.75 -29.15 -5.80
N LEU A 106 43.99 -30.09 -5.22
CA LEU A 106 44.53 -31.35 -4.69
C LEU A 106 45.08 -32.24 -5.80
N ARG A 107 44.41 -32.29 -6.96
CA ARG A 107 44.84 -33.09 -8.12
C ARG A 107 46.02 -32.49 -8.88
N LEU A 108 46.28 -31.19 -8.74
CA LEU A 108 47.42 -30.48 -9.35
C LEU A 108 48.71 -30.55 -8.52
N GLY A 109 48.67 -31.11 -7.30
CA GLY A 109 49.82 -31.16 -6.39
C GLY A 109 50.54 -32.51 -6.38
N GLU A 110 51.86 -32.50 -6.31
CA GLU A 110 52.67 -33.67 -5.94
C GLU A 110 52.59 -33.97 -4.43
N GLN A 111 53.03 -35.18 -4.03
CA GLN A 111 52.98 -35.71 -2.66
C GLN A 111 53.51 -34.70 -1.62
N ASP A 112 52.88 -34.63 -0.43
CA ASP A 112 53.09 -33.69 0.72
C ASP A 112 52.24 -32.39 0.79
N ARG A 113 51.15 -32.26 0.03
CA ARG A 113 50.23 -31.09 0.12
C ARG A 113 48.92 -31.30 0.88
N GLU A 114 48.61 -32.52 1.31
CA GLU A 114 47.32 -32.86 1.94
C GLU A 114 47.07 -32.05 3.22
N THR A 115 48.07 -31.92 4.10
CA THR A 115 47.94 -31.18 5.36
C THR A 115 47.70 -29.69 5.14
N ARG A 116 48.31 -29.08 4.11
CA ARG A 116 48.16 -27.66 3.79
C ARG A 116 46.78 -27.34 3.22
N TYR A 117 46.25 -28.22 2.35
CA TYR A 117 44.90 -28.06 1.81
C TYR A 117 43.80 -28.47 2.80
N ALA A 118 44.09 -29.38 3.75
CA ALA A 118 43.19 -29.68 4.86
C ALA A 118 42.91 -28.43 5.71
N ALA A 119 43.93 -27.61 5.98
CA ALA A 119 43.74 -26.33 6.69
C ALA A 119 42.86 -25.33 5.90
N ILE A 120 43.03 -25.26 4.58
CA ILE A 120 42.20 -24.43 3.69
C ILE A 120 40.75 -24.93 3.68
N ALA A 121 40.55 -26.24 3.56
CA ALA A 121 39.23 -26.87 3.60
C ALA A 121 38.54 -26.65 4.96
N ALA A 122 39.27 -26.81 6.07
CA ALA A 122 38.77 -26.52 7.41
C ALA A 122 38.37 -25.04 7.55
N GLY A 123 39.16 -24.11 6.99
CA GLY A 123 38.83 -22.68 6.95
C GLY A 123 37.56 -22.37 6.14
N LEU A 124 37.36 -23.04 5.01
CA LEU A 124 36.12 -22.94 4.22
C LEU A 124 34.91 -23.49 5.00
N LEU A 125 35.05 -24.65 5.65
CA LEU A 125 34.00 -25.21 6.50
C LEU A 125 33.65 -24.27 7.65
N ALA A 126 34.65 -23.67 8.29
CA ALA A 126 34.44 -22.64 9.33
C ALA A 126 33.70 -21.42 8.78
N PHE A 127 34.01 -20.98 7.54
CA PHE A 127 33.29 -19.89 6.89
C PHE A 127 31.81 -20.23 6.66
N TYR A 128 31.50 -21.45 6.21
CA TYR A 128 30.11 -21.90 6.04
C TYR A 128 29.38 -22.05 7.37
N ALA A 129 30.03 -22.57 8.41
CA ALA A 129 29.48 -22.61 9.76
C ALA A 129 29.14 -21.20 10.26
N LEU A 130 30.04 -20.23 10.03
CA LEU A 130 29.84 -18.84 10.37
C LEU A 130 28.72 -18.18 9.53
N HIS A 131 28.62 -18.53 8.25
CA HIS A 131 27.49 -18.12 7.42
C HIS A 131 26.15 -18.59 8.03
N CYS A 132 26.05 -19.85 8.46
CA CYS A 132 24.87 -20.40 9.13
C CYS A 132 24.60 -19.71 10.47
N ALA A 133 25.63 -19.46 11.28
CA ALA A 133 25.51 -18.70 12.53
C ALA A 133 24.94 -17.29 12.29
N ILE A 134 25.44 -16.57 11.27
CA ILE A 134 24.90 -15.26 10.88
C ILE A 134 23.42 -15.39 10.45
N GLN A 135 23.01 -16.47 9.78
CA GLN A 135 21.58 -16.68 9.48
C GLN A 135 20.75 -16.80 10.74
N ALA A 136 21.18 -17.66 11.68
CA ALA A 136 20.46 -17.89 12.94
C ALA A 136 20.31 -16.58 13.73
N VAL A 137 21.41 -15.84 13.91
CA VAL A 137 21.40 -14.54 14.59
C VAL A 137 20.58 -13.52 13.81
N SER A 138 20.63 -13.49 12.47
CA SER A 138 19.80 -12.60 11.66
C SER A 138 18.30 -12.90 11.83
N VAL A 139 17.91 -14.16 11.99
CA VAL A 139 16.52 -14.54 12.27
C VAL A 139 16.11 -14.06 13.67
N LEU A 140 16.98 -14.20 14.66
CA LEU A 140 16.73 -13.71 16.02
C LEU A 140 16.62 -12.18 16.07
N VAL A 141 17.51 -11.46 15.38
CA VAL A 141 17.43 -9.99 15.21
C VAL A 141 16.14 -9.60 14.48
N ARG A 142 15.70 -10.36 13.48
CA ARG A 142 14.41 -10.10 12.82
C ARG A 142 13.22 -10.30 13.77
N ARG A 143 13.24 -11.37 14.57
CA ARG A 143 12.16 -11.67 15.53
C ARG A 143 12.03 -10.58 16.59
N THR A 144 13.14 -10.18 17.21
CA THR A 144 13.17 -9.08 18.22
C THR A 144 12.75 -7.73 17.66
N ARG A 145 12.90 -7.51 16.34
CA ARG A 145 12.45 -6.28 15.66
C ARG A 145 11.03 -6.37 15.09
N THR A 146 10.34 -7.50 15.26
CA THR A 146 8.96 -7.68 14.80
C THR A 146 8.01 -7.41 15.95
N LEU A 147 7.75 -6.13 16.22
CA LEU A 147 6.95 -5.68 17.36
C LEU A 147 5.47 -6.07 17.23
N PRO A 148 4.75 -6.34 18.33
CA PRO A 148 3.33 -6.71 18.31
C PRO A 148 2.41 -5.60 17.78
N VAL A 149 2.81 -4.33 17.98
CA VAL A 149 2.14 -3.12 17.48
C VAL A 149 3.06 -2.42 16.48
N VAL A 150 2.52 -1.97 15.35
CA VAL A 150 3.25 -1.11 14.40
C VAL A 150 2.57 0.23 14.31
N THR A 151 3.31 1.32 14.48
CA THR A 151 2.74 2.66 14.51
C THR A 151 3.26 3.56 13.39
N ARG A 152 2.53 4.64 13.13
CA ARG A 152 2.94 5.81 12.35
C ARG A 152 2.34 7.03 13.03
N ASN A 153 3.05 8.15 13.08
CA ASN A 153 2.61 9.38 13.73
C ASN A 153 2.46 9.25 15.26
N ILE A 154 3.24 8.38 15.89
CA ILE A 154 3.24 8.15 17.34
C ILE A 154 4.69 8.09 17.79
N ASP A 155 5.03 8.80 18.88
CA ASP A 155 6.37 8.73 19.46
C ASP A 155 6.64 7.35 20.08
N ALA A 156 7.53 6.60 19.43
CA ALA A 156 7.98 5.27 19.83
C ALA A 156 9.43 5.28 20.35
N SER A 157 9.96 6.44 20.75
CA SER A 157 11.32 6.61 21.28
C SER A 157 11.62 5.67 22.46
N ALA A 158 10.65 5.46 23.34
CA ALA A 158 10.73 4.55 24.48
C ALA A 158 11.01 3.07 24.10
N LEU A 159 10.69 2.67 22.86
CA LEU A 159 10.83 1.27 22.41
C LEU A 159 12.25 0.91 21.94
N ARG A 160 13.23 1.81 22.07
CA ARG A 160 14.64 1.59 21.70
C ARG A 160 14.81 1.11 20.26
N LEU A 161 14.04 1.71 19.34
CA LEU A 161 14.09 1.36 17.93
C LEU A 161 15.43 1.78 17.31
N SER A 162 15.94 0.96 16.39
CA SER A 162 17.17 1.26 15.67
C SER A 162 16.99 1.05 14.17
N PRO A 163 17.84 1.63 13.31
CA PRO A 163 17.87 1.28 11.89
C PRO A 163 18.10 -0.22 11.66
N ALA A 164 17.48 -0.79 10.62
CA ALA A 164 17.59 -2.20 10.32
C ALA A 164 19.04 -2.59 9.97
N PRO A 165 19.45 -3.85 10.19
CA PRO A 165 20.75 -4.30 9.75
C PRO A 165 20.94 -4.13 8.23
N PRO A 166 22.19 -3.93 7.75
CA PRO A 166 22.51 -3.90 6.32
C PRO A 166 21.91 -5.10 5.58
N ALA A 167 21.50 -4.88 4.33
CA ALA A 167 20.87 -5.94 3.53
C ALA A 167 21.76 -7.17 3.37
N LEU A 168 23.08 -6.99 3.33
CA LEU A 168 24.07 -8.09 3.30
C LEU A 168 23.94 -9.01 4.52
N LEU A 169 23.68 -8.49 5.71
CA LEU A 169 23.57 -9.34 6.90
C LEU A 169 22.22 -10.07 6.98
N ARG A 170 21.16 -9.52 6.37
CA ARG A 170 19.82 -10.11 6.38
C ARG A 170 19.50 -11.02 5.19
N ARG A 171 20.23 -10.91 4.08
CA ARG A 171 19.94 -11.65 2.85
C ARG A 171 21.01 -12.71 2.60
N PRO A 172 20.70 -14.02 2.80
CA PRO A 172 21.65 -15.11 2.63
C PRO A 172 22.49 -15.03 1.36
N GLY A 173 21.83 -14.95 0.20
CA GLY A 173 22.53 -15.06 -1.07
C GLY A 173 23.47 -13.89 -1.35
N HIS A 174 23.04 -12.67 -1.05
CA HIS A 174 23.92 -11.51 -1.22
C HIS A 174 25.13 -11.58 -0.29
N ARG A 175 24.95 -12.08 0.95
CA ARG A 175 26.05 -12.26 1.88
C ARG A 175 27.06 -13.26 1.36
N LEU A 176 26.60 -14.42 0.93
CA LEU A 176 27.49 -15.50 0.52
C LEU A 176 28.31 -15.10 -0.72
N LEU A 177 27.68 -14.45 -1.70
CA LEU A 177 28.40 -13.92 -2.86
C LEU A 177 29.48 -12.92 -2.48
N VAL A 178 29.18 -11.97 -1.58
CA VAL A 178 30.13 -10.89 -1.26
C VAL A 178 31.20 -11.36 -0.28
N PHE A 179 30.83 -12.09 0.76
CA PHE A 179 31.76 -12.53 1.80
C PHE A 179 32.57 -13.76 1.37
N GLY A 180 32.07 -14.58 0.44
CA GLY A 180 32.78 -15.74 -0.10
C GLY A 180 33.70 -15.42 -1.29
N LEU A 181 33.51 -14.26 -1.95
CA LEU A 181 34.33 -13.86 -3.10
C LEU A 181 35.84 -13.86 -2.81
N PRO A 182 36.33 -13.36 -1.65
CA PRO A 182 37.76 -13.44 -1.33
C PRO A 182 38.30 -14.88 -1.29
N ALA A 183 37.58 -15.82 -0.68
CA ALA A 183 37.96 -17.23 -0.65
C ALA A 183 38.01 -17.83 -2.06
N THR A 184 36.96 -17.66 -2.87
CA THR A 184 36.95 -18.15 -4.26
C THR A 184 38.09 -17.53 -5.08
N ALA A 185 38.35 -16.22 -4.94
CA ALA A 185 39.43 -15.53 -5.64
C ALA A 185 40.83 -16.02 -5.19
N GLY A 186 41.02 -16.28 -3.90
CA GLY A 186 42.27 -16.83 -3.35
C GLY A 186 42.54 -18.27 -3.85
N LEU A 187 41.51 -19.11 -3.90
CA LEU A 187 41.58 -20.46 -4.48
C LEU A 187 41.95 -20.41 -5.97
N ALA A 188 41.30 -19.53 -6.74
CA ALA A 188 41.57 -19.31 -8.15
C ALA A 188 43.02 -18.80 -8.39
N ALA A 189 43.48 -17.82 -7.60
CA ALA A 189 44.86 -17.32 -7.68
C ALA A 189 45.89 -18.39 -7.30
N THR A 190 45.56 -19.26 -6.35
CA THR A 190 46.41 -20.42 -6.01
C THR A 190 46.50 -21.40 -7.18
N ALA A 191 45.38 -21.67 -7.87
CA ALA A 191 45.38 -22.53 -9.05
C ALA A 191 46.23 -21.95 -10.19
N ALA A 192 46.23 -20.63 -10.35
CA ALA A 192 47.03 -19.95 -11.38
C ALA A 192 48.53 -19.84 -11.06
N THR A 193 48.89 -19.71 -9.77
CA THR A 193 50.27 -19.36 -9.36
C THR A 193 51.00 -20.46 -8.58
N GLY A 194 50.30 -21.50 -8.14
CA GLY A 194 50.82 -22.56 -7.27
C GLY A 194 51.06 -22.16 -5.81
N GLY A 195 50.90 -20.87 -5.45
CA GLY A 195 51.19 -20.36 -4.11
C GLY A 195 50.00 -20.46 -3.15
N THR A 196 50.05 -21.36 -2.16
CA THR A 196 48.97 -21.58 -1.18
C THR A 196 48.65 -20.38 -0.29
N ARG A 197 49.57 -19.41 -0.19
CA ARG A 197 49.36 -18.14 0.54
C ARG A 197 48.14 -17.36 0.06
N TRP A 198 47.79 -17.47 -1.23
CA TRP A 198 46.65 -16.74 -1.79
C TRP A 198 45.31 -17.32 -1.33
N ALA A 199 45.18 -18.65 -1.31
CA ALA A 199 44.01 -19.33 -0.76
C ALA A 199 43.87 -19.06 0.74
N ALA A 200 44.97 -19.15 1.50
CA ALA A 200 44.96 -18.84 2.93
C ALA A 200 44.51 -17.38 3.20
N ALA A 201 45.07 -16.40 2.48
CA ALA A 201 44.68 -14.99 2.60
C ALA A 201 43.22 -14.74 2.22
N GLY A 202 42.74 -15.35 1.13
CA GLY A 202 41.35 -15.26 0.68
C GLY A 202 40.36 -15.82 1.71
N VAL A 203 40.63 -17.03 2.21
CA VAL A 203 39.81 -17.69 3.25
C VAL A 203 39.84 -16.90 4.55
N ALA A 204 41.02 -16.42 4.99
CA ALA A 204 41.15 -15.59 6.19
C ALA A 204 40.33 -14.30 6.08
N LEU A 205 40.36 -13.62 4.92
CA LEU A 205 39.55 -12.42 4.69
C LEU A 205 38.04 -12.74 4.70
N SER A 206 37.62 -13.83 4.08
CA SER A 206 36.22 -14.30 4.11
C SER A 206 35.75 -14.61 5.54
N LEU A 207 36.58 -15.27 6.35
CA LEU A 207 36.33 -15.52 7.77
C LEU A 207 36.23 -14.23 8.57
N ALA A 208 37.15 -13.28 8.37
CA ALA A 208 37.15 -11.99 9.05
C ALA A 208 35.88 -11.17 8.74
N LEU A 209 35.45 -11.13 7.47
CA LEU A 209 34.21 -10.47 7.05
C LEU A 209 32.97 -11.12 7.67
N ALA A 210 32.92 -12.46 7.68
CA ALA A 210 31.82 -13.20 8.27
C ALA A 210 31.79 -13.03 9.81
N LEU A 211 32.95 -13.00 10.47
CA LEU A 211 33.05 -12.81 11.92
C LEU A 211 32.63 -11.40 12.31
N ALA A 212 33.12 -10.38 11.58
CA ALA A 212 32.69 -9.00 11.75
C ALA A 212 31.17 -8.86 11.55
N GLY A 213 30.60 -9.54 10.54
CA GLY A 213 29.16 -9.59 10.30
C GLY A 213 28.37 -10.24 11.44
N LEU A 214 28.88 -11.35 11.99
CA LEU A 214 28.29 -12.02 13.15
C LEU A 214 28.32 -11.11 14.38
N VAL A 215 29.48 -10.56 14.73
CA VAL A 215 29.66 -9.63 15.85
C VAL A 215 28.72 -8.43 15.70
N ALA A 216 28.64 -7.82 14.51
CA ALA A 216 27.76 -6.68 14.25
C ALA A 216 26.27 -7.01 14.45
N LEU A 217 25.83 -8.24 14.17
CA LEU A 217 24.46 -8.67 14.47
C LEU A 217 24.28 -9.01 15.96
N SER A 218 25.23 -9.73 16.56
CA SER A 218 25.16 -10.12 17.97
C SER A 218 25.13 -8.91 18.91
N LEU A 219 25.88 -7.85 18.60
CA LEU A 219 25.84 -6.59 19.34
C LEU A 219 24.43 -5.94 19.36
N ARG A 220 23.56 -6.27 18.40
CA ARG A 220 22.17 -5.75 18.37
C ARG A 220 21.22 -6.53 19.27
N LEU A 221 21.64 -7.69 19.76
CA LEU A 221 20.87 -8.50 20.70
C LEU A 221 21.20 -8.17 22.17
N LEU A 222 22.18 -7.30 22.41
CA LEU A 222 22.51 -6.82 23.74
C LEU A 222 21.30 -6.11 24.39
N PRO A 223 21.06 -6.26 25.70
CA PRO A 223 19.88 -5.72 26.38
C PRO A 223 19.61 -4.22 26.14
N GLY A 224 20.66 -3.39 26.09
CA GLY A 224 20.52 -1.95 25.83
C GLY A 224 20.39 -1.55 24.35
N ARG A 225 20.51 -2.50 23.42
CA ARG A 225 20.45 -2.25 21.96
C ARG A 225 19.31 -2.97 21.26
N ARG A 226 18.73 -3.99 21.90
CA ARG A 226 17.54 -4.67 21.42
C ARG A 226 16.32 -3.77 21.62
N PRO A 227 15.35 -3.78 20.68
CA PRO A 227 14.06 -3.15 20.90
C PRO A 227 13.38 -3.67 22.17
N ALA A 228 12.41 -2.91 22.66
CA ALA A 228 11.49 -3.36 23.70
C ALA A 228 10.90 -4.74 23.37
N ASP A 229 10.80 -5.59 24.38
CA ASP A 229 10.16 -6.91 24.25
C ASP A 229 8.64 -6.80 24.11
N GLU A 230 7.97 -7.95 23.96
CA GLU A 230 6.54 -7.97 23.70
C GLU A 230 5.73 -7.30 24.82
N GLN A 231 6.06 -7.56 26.09
CA GLN A 231 5.30 -7.00 27.21
C GLN A 231 5.59 -5.51 27.36
N GLU A 232 6.87 -5.10 27.26
CA GLU A 232 7.24 -3.67 27.29
C GLU A 232 6.51 -2.86 26.20
N VAL A 233 6.40 -3.40 24.98
CA VAL A 233 5.67 -2.73 23.89
C VAL A 233 4.17 -2.67 24.17
N LEU A 234 3.62 -3.71 24.78
CA LEU A 234 2.22 -3.72 25.16
C LEU A 234 1.97 -2.70 26.29
N ASP A 235 2.79 -2.64 27.32
CA ASP A 235 2.62 -1.66 28.41
C ASP A 235 2.77 -0.23 27.89
N TRP A 236 3.74 0.02 27.02
CA TRP A 236 3.87 1.29 26.31
C TRP A 236 2.63 1.65 25.49
N PHE A 237 2.04 0.68 24.79
CA PHE A 237 0.85 0.92 23.97
C PHE A 237 -0.38 1.28 24.83
N ASP A 238 -0.54 0.63 25.97
CA ASP A 238 -1.63 0.95 26.90
C ASP A 238 -1.43 2.32 27.55
N ALA A 239 -0.20 2.66 27.94
CA ALA A 239 0.13 4.01 28.42
C ALA A 239 -0.18 5.06 27.35
N TRP A 240 0.21 4.82 26.09
CA TRP A 240 -0.12 5.71 24.99
C TRP A 240 -1.64 5.84 24.78
N LEU A 241 -2.41 4.75 24.87
CA LEU A 241 -3.88 4.82 24.79
C LEU A 241 -4.48 5.65 25.94
N ALA A 242 -3.93 5.51 27.15
CA ALA A 242 -4.35 6.26 28.33
C ALA A 242 -4.03 7.76 28.23
N ASP A 243 -2.90 8.13 27.61
CA ASP A 243 -2.49 9.53 27.41
C ASP A 243 -3.20 10.17 26.20
N TYR A 244 -3.25 9.44 25.08
CA TYR A 244 -3.88 9.92 23.84
C TYR A 244 -5.41 9.92 23.92
N ARG A 245 -6.02 9.13 24.81
CA ARG A 245 -7.48 9.09 25.03
C ARG A 245 -8.29 9.21 23.73
N PRO A 246 -8.13 8.30 22.75
CA PRO A 246 -8.86 8.38 21.50
C PRO A 246 -10.36 8.28 21.76
N THR A 247 -11.19 9.00 21.00
CA THR A 247 -12.67 8.92 21.11
C THR A 247 -13.30 8.34 19.86
N VAL A 248 -12.71 8.59 18.70
CA VAL A 248 -13.18 8.14 17.38
C VAL A 248 -12.04 7.44 16.67
N GLY A 249 -12.34 6.40 15.89
CA GLY A 249 -11.34 5.77 15.06
C GLY A 249 -11.87 5.32 13.71
N LEU A 250 -10.96 5.20 12.74
CA LEU A 250 -11.22 4.56 11.45
C LEU A 250 -10.60 3.17 11.48
N TYR A 251 -11.42 2.14 11.38
CA TYR A 251 -10.94 0.76 11.28
C TYR A 251 -10.86 0.34 9.82
N PHE A 252 -9.70 -0.16 9.39
CA PHE A 252 -9.52 -0.63 8.02
C PHE A 252 -8.70 -1.91 7.92
N SER A 253 -9.19 -2.84 7.09
CA SER A 253 -8.49 -4.04 6.69
C SER A 253 -8.78 -4.34 5.23
N GLY A 254 -7.75 -4.70 4.47
CA GLY A 254 -7.89 -4.94 3.04
C GLY A 254 -6.58 -5.12 2.29
N GLY A 255 -6.67 -5.25 0.97
CA GLY A 255 -5.53 -5.36 0.07
C GLY A 255 -4.93 -4.00 -0.31
N VAL A 256 -3.76 -4.00 -0.94
CA VAL A 256 -3.09 -2.74 -1.36
C VAL A 256 -3.97 -1.90 -2.30
N SER A 257 -4.75 -2.55 -3.17
CA SER A 257 -5.67 -1.88 -4.11
C SER A 257 -6.86 -1.21 -3.44
N SER A 258 -7.18 -1.54 -2.19
CA SER A 258 -8.30 -0.92 -1.46
C SER A 258 -7.88 0.20 -0.51
N ALA A 259 -6.58 0.52 -0.39
CA ALA A 259 -6.07 1.53 0.52
C ALA A 259 -6.70 2.93 0.33
N TYR A 260 -7.15 3.26 -0.89
CA TYR A 260 -7.84 4.51 -1.18
C TYR A 260 -9.14 4.68 -0.39
N GLN A 261 -9.81 3.58 -0.01
CA GLN A 261 -11.07 3.60 0.73
C GLN A 261 -10.90 4.28 2.09
N ALA A 262 -9.84 3.92 2.82
CA ALA A 262 -9.47 4.62 4.06
C ALA A 262 -8.96 6.04 3.79
N GLY A 263 -8.24 6.24 2.68
CA GLY A 263 -7.71 7.53 2.24
C GLY A 263 -8.77 8.64 2.14
N MET A 264 -9.95 8.32 1.62
CA MET A 264 -11.04 9.29 1.45
C MET A 264 -11.62 9.81 2.76
N TRP A 265 -11.43 9.11 3.88
CA TRP A 265 -11.96 9.50 5.18
C TRP A 265 -10.94 10.26 6.04
N LEU A 266 -9.68 10.38 5.60
CA LEU A 266 -8.62 10.99 6.41
C LEU A 266 -8.89 12.46 6.72
N GLU A 267 -9.32 13.24 5.73
CA GLU A 267 -9.62 14.67 5.87
C GLU A 267 -10.90 14.91 6.68
N PRO A 268 -12.03 14.22 6.40
CA PRO A 268 -13.21 14.29 7.28
C PRO A 268 -12.92 13.95 8.74
N LEU A 269 -12.10 12.90 9.00
CA LEU A 269 -11.70 12.56 10.37
C LEU A 269 -10.81 13.63 11.02
N ALA A 270 -9.91 14.25 10.25
CA ALA A 270 -9.04 15.31 10.76
C ALA A 270 -9.81 16.60 11.09
N GLY A 271 -10.93 16.84 10.40
CA GLY A 271 -11.85 17.97 10.66
C GLY A 271 -12.82 17.74 11.81
N LEU A 272 -12.72 16.64 12.56
CA LEU A 272 -13.53 16.43 13.77
C LEU A 272 -12.87 17.13 14.97
N ASP A 273 -13.69 17.77 15.81
CA ASP A 273 -13.29 18.18 17.15
C ASP A 273 -13.25 16.95 18.09
N ALA A 274 -12.30 16.06 17.82
CA ALA A 274 -12.13 14.77 18.49
C ALA A 274 -10.65 14.36 18.50
N ARG A 275 -10.33 13.24 19.15
CA ARG A 275 -8.99 12.62 19.11
C ARG A 275 -9.04 11.37 18.22
N PRO A 276 -8.93 11.50 16.88
CA PRO A 276 -9.07 10.37 15.97
C PRO A 276 -7.88 9.41 16.03
N VAL A 277 -8.10 8.13 15.74
CA VAL A 277 -7.04 7.12 15.54
C VAL A 277 -7.36 6.20 14.37
N ILE A 278 -6.38 5.87 13.53
CA ILE A 278 -6.55 4.91 12.43
C ILE A 278 -6.06 3.54 12.90
N ILE A 279 -6.93 2.54 12.86
CA ILE A 279 -6.65 1.16 13.28
C ILE A 279 -6.57 0.25 12.06
N LEU A 280 -5.40 -0.37 11.87
CA LEU A 280 -5.11 -1.27 10.76
C LEU A 280 -4.85 -2.70 11.22
N ARG A 281 -5.13 -3.67 10.35
CA ARG A 281 -4.83 -5.09 10.64
C ARG A 281 -3.60 -5.62 9.89
N GLU A 282 -3.27 -5.04 8.75
CA GLU A 282 -2.15 -5.47 7.92
C GLU A 282 -0.95 -4.55 8.08
N ARG A 283 0.20 -5.10 8.48
CA ARG A 283 1.43 -4.31 8.67
C ARG A 283 1.89 -3.56 7.41
N PHE A 284 1.61 -4.10 6.22
CA PHE A 284 1.96 -3.42 4.97
C PHE A 284 1.10 -2.17 4.72
N MET A 285 -0.12 -2.14 5.27
CA MET A 285 -1.10 -1.08 5.06
C MET A 285 -0.66 0.24 5.69
N VAL A 286 0.13 0.19 6.78
CA VAL A 286 0.69 1.39 7.44
C VAL A 286 1.43 2.30 6.45
N SER A 287 2.14 1.70 5.48
CA SER A 287 2.87 2.43 4.43
C SER A 287 2.04 2.74 3.17
N LYS A 288 0.75 2.39 3.18
CA LYS A 288 -0.18 2.57 2.05
C LYS A 288 -1.27 3.58 2.35
N ILE A 289 -1.57 3.84 3.62
CA ILE A 289 -2.41 4.99 3.99
C ILE A 289 -1.72 6.27 3.55
N ALA A 290 -2.47 7.18 2.92
CA ALA A 290 -1.97 8.47 2.48
C ALA A 290 -1.40 9.29 3.65
N ALA A 291 -0.63 10.33 3.35
CA ALA A 291 -0.07 11.20 4.38
C ALA A 291 -1.20 11.83 5.21
N THR A 292 -1.08 11.72 6.53
CA THR A 292 -1.99 12.31 7.52
C THR A 292 -1.21 12.50 8.81
N ASP A 293 -1.66 13.39 9.69
CA ASP A 293 -1.14 13.56 11.04
C ASP A 293 -1.89 12.70 12.07
N ILE A 294 -3.03 12.09 11.69
CA ILE A 294 -3.79 11.21 12.56
C ILE A 294 -2.90 10.02 12.99
N PRO A 295 -2.83 9.68 14.29
CA PRO A 295 -2.12 8.51 14.79
C PRO A 295 -2.59 7.22 14.11
N ILE A 296 -1.66 6.40 13.64
CA ILE A 296 -1.95 5.10 13.03
C ILE A 296 -1.38 4.00 13.90
N VAL A 297 -2.23 3.04 14.25
CA VAL A 297 -1.87 1.83 14.98
C VAL A 297 -2.24 0.61 14.14
N CYS A 298 -1.31 -0.32 13.98
CA CYS A 298 -1.56 -1.60 13.35
C CYS A 298 -1.49 -2.70 14.40
N LEU A 299 -2.59 -3.45 14.52
CA LEU A 299 -2.83 -4.47 15.53
C LEU A 299 -3.09 -5.81 14.81
N PRO A 300 -2.03 -6.55 14.41
CA PRO A 300 -2.20 -7.73 13.56
C PRO A 300 -2.91 -8.88 14.29
N ARG A 301 -2.60 -9.07 15.57
CA ARG A 301 -3.12 -10.17 16.40
C ARG A 301 -4.38 -9.73 17.15
N VAL A 302 -5.33 -10.65 17.29
CA VAL A 302 -6.60 -10.42 18.00
C VAL A 302 -6.39 -10.05 19.47
N PRO A 303 -5.53 -10.72 20.27
CA PRO A 303 -5.32 -10.32 21.67
C PRO A 303 -4.88 -8.86 21.82
N THR A 304 -4.00 -8.37 20.93
CA THR A 304 -3.56 -6.97 20.93
C THR A 304 -4.68 -6.02 20.51
N LEU A 305 -5.52 -6.43 19.56
CA LEU A 305 -6.71 -5.67 19.14
C LEU A 305 -7.73 -5.51 20.28
N MET A 306 -7.94 -6.56 21.08
CA MET A 306 -8.93 -6.53 22.18
C MET A 306 -8.56 -5.53 23.28
N ARG A 307 -7.32 -5.07 23.35
CA ARG A 307 -6.91 -4.04 24.33
C ARG A 307 -7.61 -2.69 24.10
N LEU A 308 -8.16 -2.46 22.90
CA LEU A 308 -9.00 -1.30 22.63
C LEU A 308 -10.25 -1.25 23.53
N GLU A 309 -10.73 -2.39 24.05
CA GLU A 309 -11.86 -2.48 24.97
C GLU A 309 -11.68 -1.63 26.23
N HIS A 310 -10.45 -1.52 26.72
CA HIS A 310 -10.08 -0.76 27.92
C HIS A 310 -9.68 0.69 27.64
N SER A 311 -9.79 1.13 26.37
CA SER A 311 -9.47 2.51 25.99
C SER A 311 -10.69 3.43 26.08
N THR A 312 -10.47 4.73 25.90
CA THR A 312 -11.56 5.72 25.80
C THR A 312 -12.25 5.71 24.44
N LEU A 313 -11.81 4.89 23.48
CA LEU A 313 -12.33 4.84 22.12
C LEU A 313 -13.82 4.49 22.14
N GLN A 314 -14.69 5.33 21.60
CA GLN A 314 -16.14 5.17 21.68
C GLN A 314 -16.73 4.71 20.35
N VAL A 315 -16.19 5.19 19.23
CA VAL A 315 -16.74 4.93 17.90
C VAL A 315 -15.66 4.43 16.95
N LEU A 316 -15.99 3.41 16.15
CA LEU A 316 -15.21 2.97 15.00
C LEU A 316 -16.00 3.08 13.69
N LEU A 317 -15.43 3.82 12.75
CA LEU A 317 -15.94 3.99 11.40
C LEU A 317 -15.32 2.94 10.46
N HIS A 318 -16.14 2.33 9.60
CA HIS A 318 -15.76 1.25 8.70
C HIS A 318 -16.05 1.64 7.25
N PRO A 319 -15.04 1.97 6.43
CA PRO A 319 -15.26 2.36 5.04
C PRO A 319 -15.43 1.15 4.10
N SER A 320 -15.24 -0.07 4.61
CA SER A 320 -15.38 -1.30 3.84
C SER A 320 -15.73 -2.51 4.71
N ASN A 321 -16.37 -3.50 4.09
CA ASN A 321 -16.75 -4.76 4.71
C ASN A 321 -15.63 -5.80 4.49
N SER A 322 -14.78 -5.98 5.50
CA SER A 322 -13.69 -6.97 5.48
C SER A 322 -13.99 -8.15 6.41
N GLY A 323 -13.53 -9.35 6.08
CA GLY A 323 -13.72 -10.52 6.95
C GLY A 323 -13.15 -10.33 8.36
N LYS A 324 -12.05 -9.57 8.52
CA LYS A 324 -11.44 -9.28 9.82
C LYS A 324 -12.21 -8.26 10.66
N THR A 325 -13.19 -7.54 10.08
CA THR A 325 -14.04 -6.59 10.82
C THR A 325 -14.82 -7.30 11.93
N SER A 326 -15.27 -8.53 11.68
CA SER A 326 -15.91 -9.42 12.67
C SER A 326 -15.15 -9.55 14.00
N GLN A 327 -13.82 -9.37 14.01
CA GLN A 327 -13.01 -9.52 15.21
C GLN A 327 -13.08 -8.29 16.12
N VAL A 328 -13.22 -7.08 15.57
CA VAL A 328 -13.31 -5.84 16.36
C VAL A 328 -14.74 -5.56 16.82
N LEU A 329 -15.75 -6.00 16.06
CA LEU A 329 -17.18 -5.91 16.40
C LEU A 329 -17.56 -6.65 17.71
N ARG A 330 -16.64 -7.44 18.26
CA ARG A 330 -16.81 -8.16 19.52
C ARG A 330 -16.65 -7.29 20.76
N ILE A 331 -16.14 -6.07 20.62
CA ILE A 331 -15.86 -5.17 21.74
C ILE A 331 -17.13 -4.38 22.07
N PRO A 332 -17.87 -4.72 23.15
CA PRO A 332 -19.18 -4.12 23.41
C PRO A 332 -19.09 -2.65 23.86
N THR A 333 -17.91 -2.21 24.30
CA THR A 333 -17.67 -0.84 24.77
C THR A 333 -17.54 0.16 23.63
N ILE A 334 -17.45 -0.30 22.37
CA ILE A 334 -17.24 0.52 21.17
C ILE A 334 -18.46 0.38 20.26
N LYS A 335 -18.96 1.50 19.75
CA LYS A 335 -20.00 1.55 18.73
C LYS A 335 -19.39 1.58 17.33
N HIS A 336 -20.05 0.96 16.36
CA HIS A 336 -19.52 0.76 15.02
C HIS A 336 -20.47 1.33 13.97
N ALA A 337 -19.96 2.20 13.10
CA ALA A 337 -20.73 2.74 11.97
C ALA A 337 -20.09 2.34 10.64
N PHE A 338 -20.90 1.80 9.73
CA PHE A 338 -20.47 1.58 8.35
C PHE A 338 -20.67 2.84 7.52
N VAL A 339 -19.59 3.38 6.95
CA VAL A 339 -19.62 4.65 6.21
C VAL A 339 -19.38 4.46 4.71
N ASN A 340 -19.03 3.23 4.29
CA ASN A 340 -18.69 2.89 2.92
C ASN A 340 -17.56 3.78 2.33
N HIS A 341 -17.34 3.70 1.02
CA HIS A 341 -16.27 4.41 0.30
C HIS A 341 -16.77 5.06 -1.00
N GLY A 342 -18.08 5.23 -1.14
CA GLY A 342 -18.70 5.78 -2.34
C GLY A 342 -20.13 5.31 -2.45
N GLU A 343 -20.99 6.17 -3.00
CA GLU A 343 -22.40 5.87 -3.19
C GLU A 343 -22.68 5.61 -4.68
N SER A 344 -23.32 4.48 -5.00
CA SER A 344 -23.63 4.11 -6.38
C SER A 344 -24.92 3.33 -6.48
N ASP A 345 -25.49 3.30 -7.68
CA ASP A 345 -26.74 2.58 -7.99
C ASP A 345 -26.61 1.05 -7.95
N LYS A 346 -25.38 0.52 -7.76
CA LYS A 346 -25.13 -0.92 -7.75
C LYS A 346 -25.65 -1.55 -6.45
N LEU A 347 -26.26 -2.74 -6.54
CA LEU A 347 -26.72 -3.51 -5.37
C LEU A 347 -25.60 -3.81 -4.36
N SER A 348 -24.34 -3.83 -4.80
CA SER A 348 -23.18 -3.98 -3.91
C SER A 348 -23.09 -2.89 -2.84
N SER A 349 -23.74 -1.73 -3.02
CA SER A 349 -23.83 -0.65 -2.03
C SER A 349 -24.68 -1.03 -0.80
N CYS A 350 -25.62 -1.99 -0.93
CA CYS A 350 -26.50 -2.45 0.14
C CYS A 350 -26.19 -3.91 0.51
N ASN A 351 -25.00 -4.17 1.04
CA ASN A 351 -24.55 -5.52 1.36
C ASN A 351 -25.14 -6.02 2.70
N PRO A 352 -25.64 -7.28 2.80
CA PRO A 352 -26.14 -7.85 4.06
C PRO A 352 -25.16 -7.85 5.24
N TYR A 353 -23.85 -7.68 4.99
CA TYR A 353 -22.85 -7.49 6.04
C TYR A 353 -23.12 -6.22 6.88
N ALA A 354 -23.82 -5.23 6.33
CA ALA A 354 -24.14 -3.97 7.01
C ALA A 354 -24.95 -4.17 8.31
N LYS A 355 -25.69 -5.28 8.44
CA LYS A 355 -26.42 -5.63 9.67
C LYS A 355 -25.55 -5.83 10.92
N ALA A 356 -24.24 -5.97 10.73
CA ALA A 356 -23.30 -6.23 11.82
C ALA A 356 -22.86 -4.96 12.56
N TYR A 357 -23.20 -3.78 12.04
CA TYR A 357 -22.84 -2.49 12.62
C TYR A 357 -24.00 -1.92 13.45
N ASP A 358 -23.70 -1.03 14.39
CA ASP A 358 -24.72 -0.32 15.16
C ASP A 358 -25.48 0.69 14.28
N GLU A 359 -24.77 1.33 13.34
CA GLU A 359 -25.36 2.28 12.40
C GLU A 359 -24.76 2.14 10.99
N VAL A 360 -25.54 2.53 9.99
CA VAL A 360 -25.15 2.61 8.58
C VAL A 360 -25.28 4.05 8.13
N TRP A 361 -24.16 4.69 7.84
CA TRP A 361 -24.10 6.10 7.46
C TRP A 361 -24.08 6.23 5.95
N VAL A 362 -25.05 6.97 5.43
CA VAL A 362 -25.34 7.08 4.00
C VAL A 362 -25.25 8.52 3.50
N ALA A 363 -25.06 8.67 2.20
CA ALA A 363 -24.92 9.98 1.57
C ALA A 363 -26.21 10.82 1.59
N GLY A 364 -27.38 10.20 1.49
CA GLY A 364 -28.65 10.93 1.44
C GLY A 364 -29.86 10.01 1.28
N PRO A 365 -31.06 10.59 1.07
CA PRO A 365 -32.33 9.87 1.08
C PRO A 365 -32.40 8.66 0.13
N ALA A 366 -31.83 8.77 -1.08
CA ALA A 366 -31.86 7.68 -2.05
C ALA A 366 -31.10 6.43 -1.56
N ALA A 367 -30.04 6.60 -0.79
CA ALA A 367 -29.29 5.47 -0.23
C ALA A 367 -30.05 4.80 0.92
N ARG A 368 -30.75 5.59 1.76
CA ARG A 368 -31.65 5.08 2.79
C ARG A 368 -32.78 4.25 2.20
N GLU A 369 -33.44 4.75 1.16
CA GLU A 369 -34.48 4.02 0.44
C GLU A 369 -33.96 2.72 -0.17
N ARG A 370 -32.73 2.71 -0.70
CA ARG A 370 -32.13 1.46 -1.19
C ARG A 370 -31.94 0.43 -0.08
N TYR A 371 -31.55 0.83 1.12
CA TYR A 371 -31.48 -0.11 2.25
C TYR A 371 -32.87 -0.64 2.63
N ALA A 372 -33.90 0.21 2.62
CA ALA A 372 -35.27 -0.20 2.88
C ALA A 372 -35.80 -1.20 1.83
N LEU A 373 -35.54 -0.94 0.54
CA LEU A 373 -35.95 -1.80 -0.57
C LEU A 373 -35.17 -3.12 -0.65
N ALA A 374 -33.89 -3.11 -0.24
CA ALA A 374 -33.04 -4.29 -0.35
C ALA A 374 -33.35 -5.35 0.72
N GLU A 375 -34.12 -5.01 1.76
CA GLU A 375 -34.54 -5.91 2.85
C GLU A 375 -33.38 -6.73 3.45
N VAL A 376 -32.18 -6.12 3.54
CA VAL A 376 -30.96 -6.81 4.00
C VAL A 376 -30.85 -6.98 5.52
N GLY A 377 -31.90 -6.60 6.26
CA GLY A 377 -31.97 -6.67 7.71
C GLY A 377 -31.35 -5.49 8.46
N VAL A 378 -31.17 -4.34 7.78
CA VAL A 378 -30.82 -3.06 8.43
C VAL A 378 -32.12 -2.30 8.68
N GLU A 379 -32.36 -1.91 9.93
CA GLU A 379 -33.56 -1.15 10.30
C GLU A 379 -33.39 0.33 9.98
N ASP A 380 -34.47 1.01 9.58
CA ASP A 380 -34.42 2.42 9.17
C ASP A 380 -33.89 3.36 10.26
N LYS A 381 -34.17 3.05 11.54
CA LYS A 381 -33.65 3.80 12.70
C LYS A 381 -32.12 3.75 12.83
N ASP A 382 -31.47 2.76 12.22
CA ASP A 382 -30.03 2.57 12.26
C ASP A 382 -29.36 3.16 11.00
N VAL A 383 -30.12 3.75 10.08
CA VAL A 383 -29.61 4.45 8.90
C VAL A 383 -29.53 5.95 9.17
N VAL A 384 -28.32 6.51 9.06
CA VAL A 384 -28.05 7.93 9.33
C VAL A 384 -27.56 8.64 8.07
N GLU A 385 -28.25 9.70 7.68
CA GLU A 385 -27.89 10.51 6.51
C GLU A 385 -26.86 11.57 6.89
N ILE A 386 -25.60 11.36 6.48
CA ILE A 386 -24.48 12.24 6.83
C ILE A 386 -24.01 13.11 5.67
N GLY A 387 -24.50 12.89 4.45
CA GLY A 387 -23.89 13.52 3.27
C GLY A 387 -22.59 12.84 2.85
N ARG A 388 -21.76 13.60 2.13
CA ARG A 388 -20.41 13.16 1.76
C ARG A 388 -19.40 14.25 2.11
N PRO A 389 -18.86 14.26 3.35
CA PRO A 389 -17.89 15.27 3.79
C PRO A 389 -16.62 15.32 2.94
N GLN A 390 -16.33 14.27 2.17
CA GLN A 390 -15.22 14.24 1.21
C GLN A 390 -15.39 15.23 0.06
N LEU A 391 -16.62 15.71 -0.17
CA LEU A 391 -16.96 16.57 -1.31
C LEU A 391 -16.85 18.06 -1.01
N ASP A 392 -16.47 18.45 0.20
CA ASP A 392 -16.36 19.87 0.58
C ASP A 392 -15.37 20.65 -0.31
N ALA A 393 -14.36 19.97 -0.87
CA ALA A 393 -13.40 20.55 -1.80
C ALA A 393 -13.95 20.73 -3.24
N VAL A 394 -15.12 20.16 -3.56
CA VAL A 394 -15.73 20.25 -4.89
C VAL A 394 -16.42 21.60 -5.05
N ARG A 395 -15.95 22.39 -6.03
CA ARG A 395 -16.46 23.72 -6.31
C ARG A 395 -17.80 23.66 -7.05
N PRO A 396 -18.80 24.44 -6.62
CA PRO A 396 -20.06 24.58 -7.34
C PRO A 396 -19.88 25.08 -8.78
N TYR A 397 -20.89 24.83 -9.61
CA TYR A 397 -20.97 25.35 -10.97
C TYR A 397 -20.93 26.87 -10.97
N ALA A 398 -19.99 27.43 -11.73
CA ALA A 398 -19.73 28.87 -11.81
C ALA A 398 -20.22 29.49 -13.14
N GLY A 399 -21.07 28.79 -13.89
CA GLY A 399 -21.51 29.18 -15.23
C GLY A 399 -20.71 28.56 -16.38
N PRO A 400 -21.06 28.89 -17.64
CA PRO A 400 -20.46 28.29 -18.82
C PRO A 400 -18.98 28.68 -18.99
N PRO A 401 -18.22 27.95 -19.83
CA PRO A 401 -16.84 28.31 -20.16
C PRO A 401 -16.80 29.61 -20.99
N ALA A 402 -16.80 30.77 -20.32
CA ALA A 402 -16.88 32.10 -20.91
C ALA A 402 -15.60 32.49 -21.70
N GLY A 403 -15.50 32.05 -22.95
CA GLY A 403 -14.40 32.38 -23.88
C GLY A 403 -13.15 31.49 -23.75
N ARG A 404 -13.14 30.55 -22.80
CA ARG A 404 -12.11 29.51 -22.66
C ARG A 404 -12.58 28.19 -23.29
N ARG A 405 -11.64 27.28 -23.58
CA ARG A 405 -11.99 25.92 -24.03
C ARG A 405 -12.86 25.20 -22.99
N THR A 406 -13.85 24.45 -23.49
CA THR A 406 -14.68 23.54 -22.68
C THR A 406 -13.81 22.38 -22.18
N THR A 407 -13.60 22.29 -20.88
CA THR A 407 -12.79 21.22 -20.28
C THR A 407 -13.67 20.01 -19.94
N VAL A 408 -13.48 18.92 -20.68
CA VAL A 408 -14.22 17.67 -20.52
C VAL A 408 -13.38 16.67 -19.73
N LEU A 409 -13.90 16.16 -18.62
CA LEU A 409 -13.33 15.02 -17.91
C LEU A 409 -13.97 13.74 -18.41
N TYR A 410 -13.20 12.87 -19.05
CA TYR A 410 -13.59 11.49 -19.31
C TYR A 410 -13.00 10.58 -18.24
N ALA A 411 -13.85 10.07 -17.34
CA ALA A 411 -13.45 9.22 -16.22
C ALA A 411 -14.25 7.90 -16.23
N PRO A 412 -13.88 6.94 -17.09
CA PRO A 412 -14.57 5.66 -17.17
C PRO A 412 -14.20 4.74 -15.99
N THR A 413 -15.09 3.82 -15.66
CA THR A 413 -14.77 2.75 -14.71
C THR A 413 -13.99 1.62 -15.40
N TRP A 414 -13.70 0.56 -14.64
CA TRP A 414 -13.02 -0.64 -15.08
C TRP A 414 -14.02 -1.79 -15.22
N GLU A 415 -13.55 -2.94 -15.68
CA GLU A 415 -14.37 -4.07 -16.12
C GLU A 415 -15.27 -4.69 -15.03
N GLY A 416 -14.97 -4.42 -13.76
CA GLY A 416 -15.66 -5.08 -12.64
C GLY A 416 -15.27 -6.56 -12.51
N TRP A 417 -15.91 -7.26 -11.57
CA TRP A 417 -15.66 -8.68 -11.30
C TRP A 417 -16.80 -9.60 -11.77
N ASP A 418 -17.96 -9.04 -12.11
CA ASP A 418 -19.19 -9.77 -12.43
C ASP A 418 -19.32 -10.14 -13.92
N GLY A 419 -18.37 -9.71 -14.76
CA GLY A 419 -18.37 -9.97 -16.20
C GLY A 419 -19.40 -9.15 -16.98
N ASN A 420 -20.04 -8.14 -16.37
CA ASN A 420 -21.01 -7.30 -17.07
C ASN A 420 -20.28 -6.35 -18.04
N PRO A 421 -20.52 -6.46 -19.37
CA PRO A 421 -19.88 -5.58 -20.36
C PRO A 421 -20.29 -4.11 -20.19
N GLY A 422 -21.42 -3.83 -19.55
CA GLY A 422 -21.91 -2.49 -19.24
C GLY A 422 -21.15 -1.80 -18.09
N ASN A 423 -20.20 -2.47 -17.44
CA ASN A 423 -19.42 -1.83 -16.37
C ASN A 423 -18.60 -0.66 -16.90
N THR A 424 -17.84 -0.85 -17.98
CA THR A 424 -16.90 0.16 -18.49
C THR A 424 -17.26 0.63 -19.90
N SER A 425 -17.19 1.94 -20.14
CA SER A 425 -17.32 2.50 -21.48
C SER A 425 -16.06 2.35 -22.34
N VAL A 426 -14.91 1.99 -21.74
CA VAL A 426 -13.62 1.97 -22.42
C VAL A 426 -13.65 1.09 -23.67
N ILE A 427 -14.18 -0.13 -23.57
CA ILE A 427 -14.10 -1.12 -24.67
C ILE A 427 -14.99 -0.72 -25.86
N ALA A 428 -16.25 -0.39 -25.59
CA ALA A 428 -17.25 -0.19 -26.65
C ALA A 428 -17.30 1.24 -27.20
N ALA A 429 -16.98 2.25 -26.37
CA ALA A 429 -17.20 3.65 -26.71
C ALA A 429 -15.94 4.53 -26.61
N GLY A 430 -14.93 4.08 -25.85
CA GLY A 430 -13.83 4.94 -25.42
C GLY A 430 -13.05 5.63 -26.55
N GLU A 431 -12.71 4.91 -27.62
CA GLU A 431 -12.02 5.51 -28.77
C GLU A 431 -12.90 6.49 -29.56
N ASN A 432 -14.19 6.17 -29.73
CA ASN A 432 -15.13 7.02 -30.46
C ASN A 432 -15.38 8.33 -29.71
N LEU A 433 -15.62 8.25 -28.40
CA LEU A 433 -15.78 9.42 -27.53
C LEU A 433 -14.55 10.32 -27.60
N VAL A 434 -13.36 9.74 -27.46
CA VAL A 434 -12.11 10.52 -27.50
C VAL A 434 -11.91 11.16 -28.86
N ARG A 435 -12.15 10.45 -29.97
CA ARG A 435 -12.06 11.03 -31.32
C ARG A 435 -13.05 12.17 -31.53
N ALA A 436 -14.29 12.01 -31.10
CA ALA A 436 -15.33 13.05 -31.21
C ALA A 436 -14.94 14.30 -30.40
N LEU A 437 -14.44 14.12 -29.18
CA LEU A 437 -13.99 15.23 -28.33
C LEU A 437 -12.75 15.93 -28.89
N LEU A 438 -11.80 15.19 -29.47
CA LEU A 438 -10.59 15.76 -30.06
C LEU A 438 -10.84 16.45 -31.41
N ALA A 439 -11.96 16.16 -32.08
CA ALA A 439 -12.34 16.80 -33.33
C ALA A 439 -12.80 18.26 -33.14
N ASP A 440 -13.27 18.62 -31.94
CA ASP A 440 -13.68 19.99 -31.60
C ASP A 440 -12.48 20.79 -31.05
N PRO A 441 -12.01 21.85 -31.75
CA PRO A 441 -10.86 22.65 -31.32
C PRO A 441 -11.12 23.51 -30.07
N GLY A 442 -12.39 23.68 -29.70
CA GLY A 442 -12.85 24.35 -28.48
C GLY A 442 -12.88 23.42 -27.27
N VAL A 443 -12.45 22.15 -27.38
CA VAL A 443 -12.41 21.19 -26.27
C VAL A 443 -11.00 21.03 -25.70
N ARG A 444 -10.92 20.92 -24.38
CA ARG A 444 -9.77 20.39 -23.66
C ARG A 444 -10.19 19.08 -22.99
N LEU A 445 -9.48 17.99 -23.28
CA LEU A 445 -9.83 16.65 -22.76
C LEU A 445 -8.93 16.28 -21.59
N LEU A 446 -9.52 15.93 -20.45
CA LEU A 446 -8.87 15.27 -19.34
C LEU A 446 -9.33 13.82 -19.30
N TYR A 447 -8.44 12.88 -19.59
CA TYR A 447 -8.72 11.45 -19.50
C TYR A 447 -8.16 10.88 -18.19
N LYS A 448 -9.04 10.37 -17.32
CA LYS A 448 -8.65 9.76 -16.04
C LYS A 448 -9.16 8.30 -16.00
N PRO A 449 -8.39 7.33 -16.54
CA PRO A 449 -8.78 5.93 -16.48
C PRO A 449 -8.72 5.40 -15.05
N HIS A 450 -9.54 4.39 -14.76
CA HIS A 450 -9.49 3.71 -13.48
C HIS A 450 -8.16 2.93 -13.31
N PRO A 451 -7.53 2.89 -12.12
CA PRO A 451 -6.24 2.21 -11.91
C PRO A 451 -6.26 0.70 -12.20
N LEU A 452 -7.44 0.09 -12.21
CA LEU A 452 -7.66 -1.33 -12.49
C LEU A 452 -8.07 -1.62 -13.95
N THR A 453 -8.12 -0.62 -14.83
CA THR A 453 -8.47 -0.82 -16.24
C THR A 453 -7.51 -1.82 -16.90
N GLY A 454 -8.06 -2.89 -17.47
CA GLY A 454 -7.31 -3.95 -18.14
C GLY A 454 -6.80 -5.06 -17.21
N THR A 455 -7.19 -5.05 -15.93
CA THR A 455 -6.77 -6.08 -14.96
C THR A 455 -7.60 -7.36 -15.06
N VAL A 456 -8.84 -7.27 -15.57
CA VAL A 456 -9.73 -8.42 -15.75
C VAL A 456 -9.91 -8.75 -17.23
N ASP A 457 -10.16 -7.75 -18.10
CA ASP A 457 -10.21 -7.93 -19.55
C ASP A 457 -9.02 -7.22 -20.22
N PRO A 458 -8.04 -7.96 -20.74
CA PRO A 458 -6.90 -7.39 -21.45
C PRO A 458 -7.26 -6.47 -22.62
N ARG A 459 -8.47 -6.61 -23.20
CA ARG A 459 -8.98 -5.72 -24.25
C ARG A 459 -9.15 -4.29 -23.73
N ALA A 460 -9.66 -4.10 -22.51
CA ALA A 460 -9.80 -2.77 -21.90
C ALA A 460 -8.44 -2.08 -21.77
N GLY A 461 -7.41 -2.82 -21.33
CA GLY A 461 -6.05 -2.29 -21.25
C GLY A 461 -5.43 -1.99 -22.63
N ALA A 462 -5.82 -2.72 -23.68
CA ALA A 462 -5.39 -2.41 -25.05
C ALA A 462 -6.06 -1.14 -25.59
N VAL A 463 -7.33 -0.93 -25.28
CA VAL A 463 -8.09 0.27 -25.69
C VAL A 463 -7.61 1.50 -24.91
N ASP A 464 -7.40 1.41 -23.59
CA ASP A 464 -6.81 2.49 -22.78
C ASP A 464 -5.49 2.99 -23.38
N ARG A 465 -4.60 2.08 -23.80
CA ARG A 465 -3.36 2.46 -24.49
C ARG A 465 -3.62 3.24 -25.78
N ARG A 466 -4.55 2.77 -26.62
CA ARG A 466 -4.91 3.50 -27.86
C ARG A 466 -5.52 4.86 -27.59
N ILE A 467 -6.35 5.00 -26.54
CA ILE A 467 -6.89 6.30 -26.10
C ILE A 467 -5.74 7.24 -25.70
N ARG A 468 -4.77 6.75 -24.92
CA ARG A 468 -3.59 7.53 -24.54
C ARG A 468 -2.78 7.97 -25.74
N ASP A 469 -2.58 7.07 -26.72
CA ASP A 469 -1.88 7.37 -27.96
C ASP A 469 -2.63 8.44 -28.79
N LEU A 470 -3.97 8.40 -28.86
CA LEU A 470 -4.78 9.43 -29.52
C LEU A 470 -4.61 10.80 -28.85
N ILE A 471 -4.62 10.83 -27.52
CA ILE A 471 -4.45 12.07 -26.74
C ILE A 471 -3.02 12.62 -26.92
N GLU A 472 -1.99 11.77 -26.90
CA GLU A 472 -0.61 12.20 -27.15
C GLU A 472 -0.44 12.74 -28.58
N ALA A 473 -1.07 12.10 -29.58
CA ALA A 473 -1.02 12.55 -30.97
C ALA A 473 -1.73 13.89 -31.21
N ALA A 474 -2.80 14.19 -30.47
CA ALA A 474 -3.52 15.46 -30.57
C ALA A 474 -2.75 16.65 -29.97
N ASN A 475 -1.84 16.39 -29.02
CA ASN A 475 -1.00 17.41 -28.42
C ASN A 475 0.15 17.80 -29.39
N ARG A 476 0.08 19.01 -29.94
CA ARG A 476 1.00 19.51 -30.99
C ARG A 476 2.44 19.79 -30.51
N SER A 477 2.67 19.84 -29.19
CA SER A 477 3.97 20.04 -28.57
C SER A 477 4.05 19.33 -27.23
N ARG A 478 5.22 18.78 -26.86
CA ARG A 478 5.44 18.31 -25.49
C ARG A 478 5.63 19.52 -24.57
N PRO A 479 4.90 19.62 -23.44
CA PRO A 479 5.08 20.72 -22.52
C PRO A 479 6.51 20.72 -21.97
N ALA A 480 7.10 21.92 -21.87
CA ALA A 480 8.37 22.09 -21.20
C ALA A 480 8.22 21.69 -19.71
N PRO A 481 9.24 21.06 -19.09
CA PRO A 481 9.17 20.71 -17.69
C PRO A 481 8.99 21.96 -16.82
N SER A 482 7.90 22.03 -16.04
CA SER A 482 7.71 23.13 -15.07
C SER A 482 8.69 22.98 -13.90
N THR A 483 9.59 23.96 -13.77
CA THR A 483 10.55 24.04 -12.66
C THR A 483 9.84 24.21 -11.33
N GLU A 484 8.75 24.98 -11.30
CA GLU A 484 7.93 25.20 -10.11
C GLU A 484 7.20 23.92 -9.68
N LEU A 485 6.59 23.20 -10.62
CA LEU A 485 5.95 21.91 -10.35
C LEU A 485 6.97 20.88 -9.80
N ALA A 486 8.19 20.87 -10.35
CA ALA A 486 9.27 20.02 -9.85
C ALA A 486 9.70 20.41 -8.41
N ARG A 487 9.78 21.72 -8.11
CA ARG A 487 10.08 22.24 -6.77
C ARG A 487 9.01 21.85 -5.76
N LEU A 488 7.73 22.07 -6.09
CA LEU A 488 6.59 21.72 -5.23
C LEU A 488 6.48 20.20 -5.04
N THR A 489 6.74 19.42 -6.08
CA THR A 489 6.81 17.95 -5.98
C THR A 489 7.89 17.51 -4.98
N ALA A 490 9.09 18.10 -5.06
CA ALA A 490 10.16 17.80 -4.12
C ALA A 490 9.83 18.25 -2.69
N GLN A 491 9.18 19.41 -2.53
CA GLN A 491 8.74 19.90 -1.22
C GLN A 491 7.68 18.99 -0.60
N LEU A 492 6.67 18.58 -1.38
CA LEU A 492 5.61 17.68 -0.92
C LEU A 492 6.18 16.30 -0.54
N ASN A 493 7.09 15.75 -1.35
CA ASN A 493 7.77 14.49 -1.02
C ASN A 493 8.61 14.57 0.26
N ARG A 494 9.15 15.74 0.61
CA ARG A 494 9.85 15.96 1.90
C ARG A 494 8.87 16.00 3.07
N LEU A 495 7.73 16.70 2.91
CA LEU A 495 6.71 16.83 3.97
C LEU A 495 5.96 15.52 4.25
N THR A 496 5.71 14.71 3.21
CA THR A 496 5.06 13.41 3.34
C THR A 496 6.04 12.26 3.64
N ALA A 497 7.34 12.52 3.49
CA ALA A 497 8.46 11.64 3.87
C ALA A 497 8.25 10.15 3.53
N ASP A 498 8.08 9.80 2.25
CA ASP A 498 7.96 8.40 1.81
C ASP A 498 9.34 7.73 1.50
N GLY A 499 10.43 8.39 1.86
CA GLY A 499 11.80 8.07 1.43
C GLY A 499 12.48 6.98 2.23
N PHE A 500 12.01 5.74 2.15
CA PHE A 500 12.71 4.61 2.78
C PHE A 500 13.73 3.96 1.85
N ARG A 501 14.90 3.60 2.40
CA ARG A 501 15.77 2.67 1.69
C ARG A 501 15.00 1.35 1.46
N PRO A 502 15.17 0.66 0.31
CA PRO A 502 14.43 -0.57 0.00
C PRO A 502 14.55 -1.72 1.02
N ALA A 503 15.52 -1.60 1.92
CA ALA A 503 15.82 -2.55 2.97
C ALA A 503 15.18 -2.21 4.33
N ALA A 504 14.57 -1.03 4.52
CA ALA A 504 14.00 -0.63 5.81
C ALA A 504 12.89 -1.59 6.25
N ASP A 505 13.01 -2.13 7.47
CA ASP A 505 11.97 -2.92 8.12
C ASP A 505 10.96 -2.03 8.86
N GLN A 506 9.96 -2.63 9.49
CA GLN A 506 8.90 -1.86 10.17
C GLN A 506 9.41 -1.06 11.36
N ALA A 507 10.34 -1.61 12.15
CA ALA A 507 10.92 -0.88 13.28
C ALA A 507 11.71 0.36 12.83
N GLU A 508 12.46 0.28 11.72
CA GLU A 508 13.12 1.46 11.14
C GLU A 508 12.12 2.49 10.59
N ARG A 509 11.00 2.04 10.02
CA ARG A 509 9.93 2.95 9.55
C ARG A 509 9.21 3.63 10.72
N MET A 510 8.93 2.89 11.79
CA MET A 510 8.36 3.45 13.03
C MET A 510 9.29 4.50 13.63
N LEU A 511 10.60 4.22 13.67
CA LEU A 511 11.61 5.19 14.13
C LEU A 511 11.60 6.49 13.29
N ALA A 512 11.44 6.38 11.97
CA ALA A 512 11.44 7.55 11.08
C ALA A 512 10.10 8.29 11.04
N HIS A 513 9.00 7.61 11.37
CA HIS A 513 7.64 8.18 11.40
C HIS A 513 7.12 8.28 12.83
N SER A 514 7.89 9.00 13.67
CA SER A 514 7.45 9.42 15.00
C SER A 514 6.25 10.40 14.90
N ALA A 515 5.81 10.93 16.03
CA ALA A 515 4.78 11.98 16.07
C ALA A 515 5.14 13.12 15.10
N PRO A 516 4.21 13.56 14.23
CA PRO A 516 4.46 14.65 13.30
C PRO A 516 4.64 15.96 14.05
N GLU A 517 5.53 16.81 13.54
CA GLU A 517 5.67 18.18 14.05
C GLU A 517 4.34 18.95 13.94
N PRO A 518 3.99 19.78 14.93
CA PRO A 518 2.81 20.64 14.85
C PRO A 518 2.80 21.47 13.54
N GLY A 519 1.63 21.60 12.90
CA GLY A 519 1.47 22.35 11.65
C GLY A 519 1.92 21.62 10.37
N ARG A 520 2.36 20.35 10.46
CA ARG A 520 2.74 19.57 9.27
C ARG A 520 1.57 19.35 8.32
N ALA A 521 0.39 18.96 8.80
CA ALA A 521 -0.81 18.78 7.98
C ALA A 521 -1.17 20.06 7.21
N GLU A 522 -1.17 21.21 7.88
CA GLU A 522 -1.42 22.52 7.24
C GLU A 522 -0.38 22.84 6.17
N ALA A 523 0.90 22.54 6.42
CA ALA A 523 1.96 22.70 5.43
C ALA A 523 1.76 21.75 4.23
N VAL A 524 1.35 20.50 4.45
CA VAL A 524 1.03 19.53 3.39
C VAL A 524 -0.16 20.01 2.58
N ALA A 525 -1.23 20.47 3.21
CA ALA A 525 -2.43 20.99 2.54
C ALA A 525 -2.08 22.22 1.67
N ARG A 526 -1.37 23.20 2.24
CA ARG A 526 -0.92 24.41 1.52
C ARG A 526 -0.03 24.07 0.32
N VAL A 527 0.95 23.19 0.50
CA VAL A 527 1.85 22.79 -0.60
C VAL A 527 1.11 21.96 -1.65
N THR A 528 0.13 21.15 -1.25
CA THR A 528 -0.72 20.40 -2.18
C THR A 528 -1.58 21.34 -3.02
N ALA A 529 -2.21 22.34 -2.41
CA ALA A 529 -2.98 23.36 -3.13
C ALA A 529 -2.11 24.12 -4.15
N ALA A 530 -0.93 24.59 -3.73
CA ALA A 530 0.02 25.24 -4.63
C ALA A 530 0.51 24.30 -5.75
N TRP A 531 0.72 23.00 -5.43
CA TRP A 531 1.11 22.00 -6.40
C TRP A 531 0.02 21.76 -7.45
N GLU A 532 -1.25 21.70 -7.04
CA GLU A 532 -2.38 21.53 -7.96
C GLU A 532 -2.53 22.75 -8.87
N GLU A 533 -2.43 23.96 -8.32
CA GLU A 533 -2.44 25.20 -9.10
C GLU A 533 -1.30 25.20 -10.14
N ALA A 534 -0.07 24.90 -9.73
CA ALA A 534 1.07 24.80 -10.64
C ALA A 534 0.92 23.66 -11.67
N TYR A 535 0.29 22.53 -11.29
CA TYR A 535 0.04 21.41 -12.18
C TYR A 535 -0.93 21.80 -13.30
N TRP A 536 -2.00 22.53 -12.94
CA TRP A 536 -3.03 22.97 -13.88
C TRP A 536 -2.59 24.18 -14.72
N ALA A 537 -1.66 25.00 -14.23
CA ALA A 537 -1.04 26.11 -14.95
C ALA A 537 0.17 25.70 -15.84
N SER A 538 0.77 24.53 -15.60
CA SER A 538 1.93 24.05 -16.36
C SER A 538 1.72 23.72 -17.85
N PRO A 539 0.54 23.26 -18.35
CA PRO A 539 0.32 23.06 -19.78
C PRO A 539 0.05 24.38 -20.50
N ALA A 540 0.37 24.43 -21.80
CA ALA A 540 -0.17 25.49 -22.66
C ALA A 540 -1.71 25.44 -22.64
N GLU A 541 -2.33 26.61 -22.73
CA GLU A 541 -3.78 26.74 -22.63
C GLU A 541 -4.49 25.81 -23.63
N GLY A 542 -5.19 24.80 -23.10
CA GLY A 542 -5.96 23.85 -23.87
C GLY A 542 -5.27 22.54 -24.30
N GLU A 543 -4.10 22.19 -23.78
CA GLU A 543 -3.54 20.83 -23.96
C GLU A 543 -4.42 19.75 -23.30
N HIS A 544 -4.59 18.64 -24.00
CA HIS A 544 -5.27 17.44 -23.50
C HIS A 544 -4.34 16.70 -22.53
N ARG A 545 -4.90 16.04 -21.51
CA ARG A 545 -4.13 15.40 -20.43
C ARG A 545 -4.64 14.01 -20.14
N VAL A 546 -3.70 13.08 -19.93
CA VAL A 546 -3.97 11.81 -19.25
C VAL A 546 -3.56 11.96 -17.79
N VAL A 547 -4.47 11.63 -16.87
CA VAL A 547 -4.27 11.77 -15.42
C VAL A 547 -4.28 10.38 -14.77
N ASP A 548 -3.13 9.71 -14.76
CA ASP A 548 -2.98 8.34 -14.24
C ASP A 548 -2.25 8.25 -12.88
N ASP A 549 -1.67 9.35 -12.41
CA ASP A 549 -1.09 9.44 -11.08
C ASP A 549 -2.15 9.65 -9.98
N ALA A 550 -1.75 9.37 -8.74
CA ALA A 550 -2.56 9.64 -7.54
C ALA A 550 -2.80 11.14 -7.30
N ARG A 551 -1.98 12.02 -7.90
CA ARG A 551 -2.12 13.48 -7.86
C ARG A 551 -2.05 14.02 -9.30
N PRO A 552 -2.91 14.96 -9.71
CA PRO A 552 -3.97 15.59 -8.94
C PRO A 552 -5.09 14.61 -8.56
N SER A 553 -5.83 14.95 -7.49
CA SER A 553 -6.98 14.17 -7.03
C SER A 553 -8.10 14.18 -8.06
N LEU A 554 -9.04 13.24 -7.94
CA LEU A 554 -10.25 13.23 -8.76
C LEU A 554 -11.07 14.53 -8.58
N TYR A 555 -11.16 15.05 -7.35
CA TYR A 555 -11.88 16.28 -7.04
C TYR A 555 -11.20 17.52 -7.64
N SER A 556 -9.86 17.53 -7.69
CA SER A 556 -9.12 18.57 -8.40
C SER A 556 -9.44 18.55 -9.91
N CYS A 557 -9.60 17.35 -10.52
CA CYS A 557 -10.09 17.24 -11.89
C CYS A 557 -11.53 17.79 -12.04
N PHE A 558 -12.43 17.51 -11.09
CA PHE A 558 -13.79 18.06 -11.13
C PHE A 558 -13.80 19.58 -11.12
N ASN A 559 -12.92 20.19 -10.32
CA ASN A 559 -12.86 21.64 -10.14
C ASN A 559 -12.44 22.38 -11.42
N VAL A 560 -11.59 21.77 -12.25
CA VAL A 560 -11.15 22.36 -13.52
C VAL A 560 -12.01 21.97 -14.73
N SER A 561 -12.94 21.02 -14.57
CA SER A 561 -13.82 20.55 -15.64
C SER A 561 -15.15 21.27 -15.69
N ASP A 562 -15.71 21.39 -16.89
CA ASP A 562 -17.05 21.92 -17.17
C ASP A 562 -18.08 20.81 -17.37
N LEU A 563 -17.61 19.65 -17.83
CA LEU A 563 -18.42 18.49 -18.18
C LEU A 563 -17.72 17.21 -17.71
N LEU A 564 -18.48 16.29 -17.11
CA LEU A 564 -18.06 14.90 -16.89
C LEU A 564 -18.71 13.98 -17.93
N ILE A 565 -17.91 13.10 -18.54
CA ILE A 565 -18.38 11.91 -19.25
C ILE A 565 -17.89 10.69 -18.47
N SER A 566 -18.81 9.79 -18.12
CA SER A 566 -18.50 8.54 -17.41
C SER A 566 -19.43 7.42 -17.86
N ASP A 567 -19.32 6.28 -17.21
CA ASP A 567 -20.26 5.15 -17.23
C ASP A 567 -20.94 5.07 -15.84
N VAL A 568 -21.75 4.04 -15.57
CA VAL A 568 -22.51 3.94 -14.30
C VAL A 568 -21.54 3.76 -13.12
N SER A 569 -21.30 4.87 -12.40
CA SER A 569 -20.18 5.03 -11.47
C SER A 569 -20.52 5.91 -10.27
N SER A 570 -19.93 5.61 -9.11
CA SER A 570 -19.98 6.51 -7.94
C SER A 570 -19.32 7.87 -8.21
N VAL A 571 -18.43 7.95 -9.21
CA VAL A 571 -17.83 9.21 -9.67
C VAL A 571 -18.89 10.23 -10.08
N ILE A 572 -20.03 9.78 -10.63
CA ILE A 572 -21.14 10.66 -11.02
C ILE A 572 -21.78 11.27 -9.77
N THR A 573 -22.06 10.45 -8.76
CA THR A 573 -22.62 10.91 -7.47
C THR A 573 -21.72 11.97 -6.84
N ASP A 574 -20.41 11.77 -6.88
CA ASP A 574 -19.43 12.73 -6.37
C ASP A 574 -19.40 14.03 -7.22
N PHE A 575 -19.45 13.90 -8.55
CA PHE A 575 -19.43 15.05 -9.46
C PHE A 575 -20.70 15.91 -9.36
N LEU A 576 -21.86 15.29 -9.08
CA LEU A 576 -23.13 15.97 -8.87
C LEU A 576 -23.08 17.01 -7.74
N ALA A 577 -22.15 16.90 -6.79
CA ALA A 577 -21.93 17.96 -5.79
C ALA A 577 -21.62 19.32 -6.42
N SER A 578 -20.94 19.32 -7.57
CA SER A 578 -20.66 20.55 -8.33
C SER A 578 -21.91 21.14 -9.01
N GLY A 579 -22.94 20.34 -9.30
CA GLY A 579 -24.11 20.75 -10.10
C GLY A 579 -23.84 20.93 -11.60
N LYS A 580 -22.60 20.69 -12.05
CA LYS A 580 -22.18 20.80 -13.45
C LYS A 580 -22.86 19.74 -14.33
N PRO A 581 -23.02 19.99 -15.64
CA PRO A 581 -23.53 18.99 -16.58
C PRO A 581 -22.67 17.72 -16.61
N TYR A 582 -23.31 16.57 -16.79
CA TYR A 582 -22.62 15.28 -16.97
C TYR A 582 -23.37 14.38 -17.94
N ALA A 583 -22.65 13.42 -18.50
CA ALA A 583 -23.18 12.42 -19.41
C ALA A 583 -22.77 11.01 -19.01
N VAL A 584 -23.65 10.05 -19.28
CA VAL A 584 -23.45 8.63 -19.03
C VAL A 584 -23.47 7.88 -20.35
N THR A 585 -22.42 7.09 -20.57
CA THR A 585 -22.31 6.27 -21.78
C THR A 585 -23.07 4.97 -21.58
N ASN A 586 -24.10 4.74 -22.39
CA ASN A 586 -24.86 3.50 -22.35
C ASN A 586 -24.17 2.43 -23.22
N THR A 587 -23.47 1.51 -22.58
CA THR A 587 -22.87 0.32 -23.21
C THR A 587 -23.61 -0.97 -22.89
N SER A 588 -24.76 -0.87 -22.21
CA SER A 588 -25.54 -2.03 -21.72
C SER A 588 -26.38 -2.71 -22.80
N GLY A 589 -26.65 -2.02 -23.92
CA GLY A 589 -27.59 -2.47 -24.96
C GLY A 589 -29.06 -2.23 -24.62
N LEU A 590 -29.36 -1.65 -23.44
CA LEU A 590 -30.72 -1.22 -23.06
C LEU A 590 -31.16 -0.01 -23.89
N THR A 591 -32.47 0.13 -24.10
CA THR A 591 -33.04 1.40 -24.60
C THR A 591 -32.78 2.52 -23.58
N GLU A 592 -32.85 3.77 -24.02
CA GLU A 592 -32.62 4.89 -23.11
C GLU A 592 -33.62 4.92 -21.96
N GLU A 593 -34.91 4.60 -22.21
CA GLU A 593 -35.93 4.56 -21.15
C GLU A 593 -35.61 3.49 -20.11
N ALA A 594 -35.27 2.28 -20.56
CA ALA A 594 -34.91 1.17 -19.67
C ALA A 594 -33.61 1.47 -18.90
N PHE A 595 -32.65 2.14 -19.53
CA PHE A 595 -31.39 2.55 -18.90
C PHE A 595 -31.62 3.60 -17.81
N ARG A 596 -32.47 4.60 -18.05
CA ARG A 596 -32.86 5.61 -17.05
C ARG A 596 -33.63 4.99 -15.88
N ALA A 597 -34.51 4.03 -16.15
CA ALA A 597 -35.26 3.33 -15.11
C ALA A 597 -34.36 2.45 -14.22
N ALA A 598 -33.33 1.83 -14.80
CA ALA A 598 -32.41 0.95 -14.08
C ALA A 598 -31.40 1.71 -13.20
N PHE A 599 -31.04 2.94 -13.57
CA PHE A 599 -29.94 3.68 -12.92
C PHE A 599 -30.38 5.10 -12.53
N PRO A 600 -30.75 5.32 -11.25
CA PRO A 600 -31.16 6.64 -10.76
C PRO A 600 -30.21 7.78 -11.09
N THR A 601 -28.89 7.54 -11.09
CA THR A 601 -27.89 8.56 -11.47
C THR A 601 -27.97 8.99 -12.92
N VAL A 602 -28.65 8.25 -13.80
CA VAL A 602 -28.84 8.59 -15.21
C VAL A 602 -30.04 9.54 -15.41
N ALA A 603 -30.96 9.62 -14.44
CA ALA A 603 -32.20 10.41 -14.57
C ALA A 603 -31.95 11.89 -14.93
N ALA A 604 -30.82 12.47 -14.48
CA ALA A 604 -30.43 13.85 -14.77
C ALA A 604 -29.21 13.97 -15.70
N ALA A 605 -28.89 12.91 -16.45
CA ALA A 605 -27.75 12.84 -17.35
C ALA A 605 -28.16 12.92 -18.83
N THR A 606 -27.26 13.44 -19.66
CA THR A 606 -27.27 13.15 -21.11
C THR A 606 -26.80 11.71 -21.33
N VAL A 607 -27.56 10.91 -22.08
CA VAL A 607 -27.17 9.54 -22.40
C VAL A 607 -26.42 9.54 -23.73
N LEU A 608 -25.21 8.97 -23.74
CA LEU A 608 -24.39 8.84 -24.93
C LEU A 608 -24.39 7.38 -25.42
N THR A 609 -24.53 7.21 -26.73
CA THR A 609 -24.37 5.93 -27.42
C THR A 609 -22.89 5.63 -27.69
N PRO A 610 -22.51 4.35 -27.88
CA PRO A 610 -21.10 3.98 -28.10
C PRO A 610 -20.44 4.56 -29.35
N ASP A 611 -21.23 5.04 -30.32
CA ASP A 611 -20.76 5.70 -31.53
C ASP A 611 -20.39 7.18 -31.33
N ALA A 612 -20.64 7.74 -30.13
CA ALA A 612 -20.36 9.13 -29.74
C ALA A 612 -21.07 10.21 -30.57
N THR A 613 -22.16 9.88 -31.28
CA THR A 613 -22.90 10.83 -32.13
C THR A 613 -23.56 11.97 -31.34
N GLY A 614 -23.89 11.74 -30.06
CA GLY A 614 -24.45 12.77 -29.18
C GLY A 614 -23.45 13.79 -28.61
N VAL A 615 -22.13 13.61 -28.81
CA VAL A 615 -21.10 14.49 -28.22
C VAL A 615 -21.25 15.96 -28.66
N PRO A 616 -21.47 16.30 -29.94
CA PRO A 616 -21.62 17.70 -30.36
C PRO A 616 -22.80 18.41 -29.68
N ALA A 617 -23.96 17.76 -29.58
CA ALA A 617 -25.14 18.33 -28.93
C ALA A 617 -24.91 18.54 -27.42
N LEU A 618 -24.20 17.60 -26.77
CA LEU A 618 -23.80 17.74 -25.37
C LEU A 618 -22.85 18.92 -25.14
N LEU A 619 -21.85 19.10 -26.01
CA LEU A 619 -20.93 20.24 -25.90
C LEU A 619 -21.65 21.57 -26.09
N GLU A 620 -22.62 21.60 -27.00
CA GLU A 620 -23.45 22.77 -27.25
C GLU A 620 -24.26 23.17 -26.02
N SER A 621 -24.91 22.23 -25.33
CA SER A 621 -25.68 22.54 -24.11
C SER A 621 -24.79 23.02 -22.93
N VAL A 622 -23.53 22.59 -22.88
CA VAL A 622 -22.57 23.06 -21.86
C VAL A 622 -22.11 24.51 -22.15
N ARG A 623 -21.95 24.87 -23.42
CA ARG A 623 -21.54 26.22 -23.85
C ARG A 623 -22.68 27.22 -23.78
N HIS A 624 -23.90 26.74 -23.95
CA HIS A 624 -25.15 27.48 -24.01
C HIS A 624 -26.12 26.98 -22.93
N PRO A 625 -26.01 27.47 -21.68
CA PRO A 625 -26.81 26.99 -20.55
C PRO A 625 -28.32 27.05 -20.77
N GLU A 626 -28.80 27.95 -21.63
CA GLU A 626 -30.21 28.03 -22.04
C GLU A 626 -30.71 26.77 -22.78
N LYS A 627 -29.80 25.94 -23.29
CA LYS A 627 -30.09 24.65 -23.93
C LYS A 627 -29.98 23.48 -22.96
N ASP A 628 -29.57 23.72 -21.72
CA ASP A 628 -29.44 22.68 -20.68
C ASP A 628 -30.79 22.43 -19.99
N GLN A 629 -31.56 21.49 -20.53
CA GLN A 629 -32.86 21.10 -20.00
C GLN A 629 -32.77 20.22 -18.73
N LEU A 630 -31.57 19.85 -18.28
CA LEU A 630 -31.38 18.91 -17.18
C LEU A 630 -30.95 19.60 -15.87
N ALA A 631 -30.78 20.93 -15.86
CA ALA A 631 -30.30 21.66 -14.68
C ALA A 631 -31.17 21.44 -13.43
N ASP A 632 -32.50 21.58 -13.55
CA ASP A 632 -33.43 21.38 -12.43
C ASP A 632 -33.44 19.92 -11.96
N SER A 633 -33.45 18.98 -12.91
CA SER A 633 -33.34 17.54 -12.61
C SER A 633 -32.04 17.20 -11.88
N ARG A 634 -30.91 17.84 -12.24
CA ARG A 634 -29.63 17.66 -11.54
C ARG A 634 -29.68 18.24 -10.13
N ALA A 635 -30.32 19.38 -9.93
CA ALA A 635 -30.48 19.98 -8.60
C ALA A 635 -31.34 19.08 -7.68
N ALA A 636 -32.46 18.55 -8.20
CA ALA A 636 -33.31 17.61 -7.48
C ALA A 636 -32.58 16.29 -7.17
N LEU A 637 -31.85 15.75 -8.14
CA LEU A 637 -31.07 14.52 -7.97
C LEU A 637 -29.92 14.71 -6.96
N LYS A 638 -29.24 15.86 -6.97
CA LYS A 638 -28.22 16.20 -5.98
C LYS A 638 -28.78 16.13 -4.55
N LEU A 639 -29.94 16.75 -4.30
CA LEU A 639 -30.60 16.70 -3.00
C LEU A 639 -30.96 15.27 -2.59
N ARG A 640 -31.47 14.48 -3.54
CA ARG A 640 -31.84 13.08 -3.32
C ARG A 640 -30.65 12.18 -3.00
N LEU A 641 -29.51 12.37 -3.65
CA LEU A 641 -28.33 11.51 -3.51
C LEU A 641 -27.40 11.93 -2.36
N LEU A 642 -27.24 13.24 -2.12
CA LEU A 642 -26.25 13.80 -1.19
C LEU A 642 -26.86 14.51 0.03
N GLY A 643 -28.19 14.61 0.08
CA GLY A 643 -28.89 15.35 1.13
C GLY A 643 -28.80 16.87 0.93
N PRO A 644 -29.23 17.65 1.94
CA PRO A 644 -29.26 19.11 1.86
C PRO A 644 -27.84 19.71 1.81
N ALA A 645 -27.73 20.94 1.30
CA ALA A 645 -26.48 21.70 1.33
C ALA A 645 -26.15 22.23 2.74
N GLU A 646 -27.18 22.59 3.51
CA GLU A 646 -27.06 23.17 4.86
C GLU A 646 -27.78 22.29 5.90
N PRO A 647 -27.18 22.02 7.07
CA PRO A 647 -25.77 22.31 7.39
C PRO A 647 -24.82 21.46 6.52
N PRO A 648 -23.54 21.86 6.32
CA PRO A 648 -22.58 21.14 5.50
C PRO A 648 -22.45 19.64 5.87
N SER A 649 -22.02 18.81 4.91
CA SER A 649 -21.87 17.37 5.15
C SER A 649 -20.88 17.07 6.28
N GLN A 650 -19.79 17.85 6.41
CA GLN A 650 -18.86 17.73 7.53
C GLN A 650 -19.52 17.97 8.89
N ASP A 651 -20.44 18.93 8.99
CA ASP A 651 -21.16 19.22 10.24
C ASP A 651 -22.15 18.12 10.59
N ARG A 652 -22.84 17.56 9.59
CA ARG A 652 -23.72 16.39 9.77
C ARG A 652 -22.93 15.16 10.19
N PHE A 653 -21.78 14.91 9.56
CA PHE A 653 -20.86 13.85 9.93
C PHE A 653 -20.37 14.03 11.38
N ALA A 654 -19.93 15.23 11.77
CA ALA A 654 -19.51 15.52 13.13
C ALA A 654 -20.66 15.35 14.15
N ALA A 655 -21.88 15.73 13.78
CA ALA A 655 -23.07 15.53 14.61
C ALA A 655 -23.39 14.03 14.82
N ALA A 656 -23.34 13.23 13.75
CA ALA A 656 -23.53 11.78 13.82
C ALA A 656 -22.46 11.11 14.70
N VAL A 657 -21.19 11.52 14.55
CA VAL A 657 -20.11 11.07 15.44
C VAL A 657 -20.40 11.39 16.90
N ARG A 658 -20.80 12.63 17.23
CA ARG A 658 -21.14 13.02 18.61
C ARG A 658 -22.32 12.22 19.16
N ALA A 659 -23.35 11.99 18.36
CA ALA A 659 -24.53 11.22 18.75
C ALA A 659 -24.16 9.76 19.07
N LEU A 660 -23.38 9.10 18.20
CA LEU A 660 -22.95 7.73 18.41
C LEU A 660 -21.95 7.59 19.57
N CYS A 661 -21.09 8.59 19.78
CA CYS A 661 -20.24 8.70 20.97
C CYS A 661 -21.08 8.77 22.26
N ALA A 662 -22.13 9.60 22.29
CA ALA A 662 -23.03 9.69 23.44
C ALA A 662 -23.76 8.36 23.70
N ALA A 663 -24.20 7.67 22.64
CA ALA A 663 -24.79 6.35 22.74
C ALA A 663 -23.82 5.30 23.33
N ALA A 664 -22.55 5.34 22.91
CA ALA A 664 -21.50 4.48 23.47
C ALA A 664 -21.26 4.74 24.96
N GLN A 665 -21.19 6.02 25.37
CA GLN A 665 -21.02 6.40 26.77
C GLN A 665 -22.22 5.97 27.64
N GLY A 666 -23.45 6.19 27.14
CA GLY A 666 -24.66 5.73 27.82
C GLY A 666 -24.73 4.21 27.97
N HIS A 667 -24.24 3.45 26.97
CA HIS A 667 -24.11 1.99 27.08
C HIS A 667 -23.11 1.58 28.16
N ARG A 668 -21.93 2.21 28.21
CA ARG A 668 -20.91 1.93 29.25
C ARG A 668 -21.43 2.19 30.65
N GLY A 669 -22.13 3.32 30.87
CA GLY A 669 -22.74 3.65 32.17
C GLY A 669 -23.70 2.55 32.64
N ARG A 670 -24.66 2.15 31.79
CA ARG A 670 -25.61 1.08 32.13
C ARG A 670 -24.95 -0.26 32.44
N THR A 671 -23.88 -0.61 31.73
CA THR A 671 -23.16 -1.87 31.97
C THR A 671 -22.36 -1.83 33.27
N ALA A 672 -21.73 -0.69 33.60
CA ALA A 672 -21.04 -0.49 34.87
C ALA A 672 -22.02 -0.58 36.06
N ASP A 673 -23.17 0.09 35.97
CA ASP A 673 -24.21 0.06 37.00
C ASP A 673 -24.74 -1.37 37.24
N ARG A 674 -24.91 -2.16 36.15
CA ARG A 674 -25.30 -3.57 36.26
C ARG A 674 -24.22 -4.43 36.92
N GLN A 675 -22.95 -4.26 36.57
CA GLN A 675 -21.86 -5.00 37.21
C GLN A 675 -21.76 -4.67 38.70
N GLU A 676 -21.95 -3.40 39.07
CA GLU A 676 -21.98 -2.97 40.48
C GLU A 676 -23.22 -3.53 41.22
N ALA A 677 -24.37 -3.63 40.55
CA ALA A 677 -25.61 -4.20 41.09
C ALA A 677 -25.62 -5.75 41.15
N GLU A 678 -24.86 -6.45 40.31
CA GLU A 678 -24.72 -7.92 40.34
C GLU A 678 -23.64 -8.39 41.35
N LEU A 679 -22.65 -7.54 41.65
CA LEU A 679 -21.57 -7.81 42.62
C LEU A 679 -21.78 -7.41 44.11
N PRO A 680 -22.98 -7.08 44.67
CA PRO A 680 -23.13 -6.85 46.10
C PRO A 680 -22.90 -8.11 46.95
N GLY A 681 -23.16 -9.30 46.40
CA GLY A 681 -23.16 -10.57 47.15
C GLY A 681 -21.80 -11.26 47.26
N GLN A 682 -20.94 -11.17 46.24
CA GLN A 682 -19.67 -11.90 46.22
C GLN A 682 -18.59 -11.28 47.13
N ARG A 683 -18.57 -9.95 47.32
CA ARG A 683 -17.66 -9.32 48.29
C ARG A 683 -18.03 -9.64 49.75
N ARG A 684 -19.33 -9.77 50.09
CA ARG A 684 -19.76 -10.14 51.45
C ARG A 684 -19.46 -11.61 51.78
N GLN A 685 -19.64 -12.52 50.83
CA GLN A 685 -19.33 -13.95 51.04
C GLN A 685 -17.83 -14.24 51.11
N TYR A 686 -16.98 -13.49 50.39
CA TYR A 686 -15.52 -13.62 50.51
C TYR A 686 -15.00 -13.06 51.84
N ALA A 687 -15.53 -11.93 52.31
CA ALA A 687 -15.17 -11.36 53.62
C ALA A 687 -15.63 -12.25 54.80
N ALA A 688 -16.78 -12.91 54.69
CA ALA A 688 -17.28 -13.84 55.71
C ALA A 688 -16.50 -15.18 55.75
N ARG A 689 -15.94 -15.64 54.63
CA ARG A 689 -15.08 -16.84 54.59
C ARG A 689 -13.66 -16.59 55.10
N VAL A 690 -13.17 -15.36 55.03
CA VAL A 690 -11.81 -14.99 55.51
C VAL A 690 -11.79 -14.68 57.01
N THR A 691 -12.94 -14.45 57.64
CA THR A 691 -13.04 -14.09 59.07
C THR A 691 -13.48 -15.22 60.00
N ALA A 692 -13.77 -16.41 59.48
CA ALA A 692 -14.02 -17.59 60.32
C ALA A 692 -12.69 -18.32 60.65
N PRO A 693 -12.25 -18.38 61.92
CA PRO A 693 -11.08 -19.16 62.28
C PRO A 693 -11.41 -20.64 62.13
N THR A 694 -10.69 -21.34 61.27
CA THR A 694 -10.66 -22.81 61.25
C THR A 694 -10.00 -23.30 62.53
N ALA A 695 -10.81 -23.72 63.51
CA ALA A 695 -10.34 -24.51 64.64
C ALA A 695 -9.75 -25.82 64.10
N GLY A 696 -8.44 -26.00 64.24
CA GLY A 696 -7.75 -27.23 63.88
C GLY A 696 -8.13 -28.38 64.81
N PRO A 697 -8.15 -29.63 64.32
CA PRO A 697 -8.40 -30.78 65.18
C PRO A 697 -7.19 -31.05 66.08
N PRO A 698 -7.40 -31.58 67.31
CA PRO A 698 -6.30 -31.82 68.23
C PRO A 698 -5.49 -33.04 67.77
N THR A 699 -4.16 -32.92 67.92
CA THR A 699 -3.19 -33.99 67.74
C THR A 699 -3.48 -35.16 68.67
N GLY A 700 -3.84 -36.31 68.10
CA GLY A 700 -4.00 -37.59 68.78
C GLY A 700 -2.88 -38.56 68.39
N ALA A 701 -2.21 -39.10 69.41
CA ALA A 701 -1.07 -40.00 69.34
C ALA A 701 -1.32 -41.30 68.56
N ALA A 702 -0.25 -41.82 67.94
CA ALA A 702 -0.20 -43.18 67.41
C ALA A 702 -0.18 -44.22 68.55
N PRO A 703 -0.72 -45.43 68.30
CA PRO A 703 0.02 -46.62 68.68
C PRO A 703 0.09 -47.69 67.58
N ARG A 704 1.29 -48.26 67.45
CA ARG A 704 1.67 -49.66 67.16
C ARG A 704 0.69 -50.53 66.34
N ASN A 705 1.05 -50.85 65.11
CA ASN A 705 1.72 -52.10 64.72
C ASN A 705 2.15 -52.04 63.25
#